data_AF-A0A1V3IKB8-F1
#
_entry.id   AF-A0A1V3IKB8-F1
#
_cell.length_a   1.000
_cell.length_b   1.000
_cell.length_c   1.000
_cell.angle_alpha   90.00
_cell.angle_beta   90.00
_cell.angle_gamma   90.00
#
_symmetry.space_group_name_H-M   'P 1'
#
loop_
_entity.id
_entity.type
_entity.pdbx_description
1 polymer ?
#
loop_
_entity_poly.entity_id
_entity_poly.type
_entity_poly.pdbx_seq_one_letter_code
_entity_poly.pdbx_strand_id
1 'polypeptide(L)'
;MIASHQPEQIDSPTNMCRTNVTIYHCDTLNKYRKLPDGIVVTVFDSSGKAYPAKIKSGESEHNGVLCGEISWQLSGGEAVSSTYTKKDNRRLTEQSEHTPFKASDGYVLIKARNQSDDEFTTSKEPLKQLADPLKVQVSFTENKVEAVYLPPPILVNLRLRQNETTYLNERQIQQIIDDGGYATLFIHGYSVPLGHMGRFATDEELGEQVQYRYRLNSEDIQRPFLHQHEKLMKRLSDVISEKQGEVIGTINGEPYAINLKKFQQRPVYAKYYLTNRYEKLEDTYNGFKALAWIPNVEYYLNLAASGKDELSDFDQWENYSRIVGVTWSGSVDPDMNFFRAEMYANESGRRLAGVLKQLIDKGIRINIITHSLGARVALSAMNVLGDFDGEYDDKIDNLIMWEAAVADNAITNFENYEKKKTYNPVAMEIFPYAYKVPKHITVLYSQEDGVLDKDKKNADDEFLGILGGAYPKKYWSIGGPKWAFEDYYQGTEIGQFCESIHNTVLFDNPYDLHRKLPKSVANCRYRIRELLEQEAQQVAAHGEIAELNYLKPWSHFRRFPKEVLEHIIEVLTDNVVSNWQGKGSKVRAALGHQGERQTVNGEFTTRFGLVEMSETNKKEFMDKFIKDLFKKAKKLDYFGQWEDREDGRFYYFISHSAMREWEWKDIDVHLVFPLVYKYSYREWIMKRKIQEHSKFGRY
;
A
#
# COMPACT_ATOMS: atom_id res chain seq x y z
N MET A 1 -12.26 -44.89 -24.25
CA MET A 1 -13.43 -45.75 -24.00
C MET A 1 -13.00 -47.00 -23.25
N ILE A 2 -13.14 -46.99 -21.92
CA ILE A 2 -13.52 -48.15 -21.08
C ILE A 2 -14.34 -47.54 -19.94
N ALA A 3 -15.56 -48.02 -19.79
CA ALA A 3 -16.58 -47.51 -18.88
C ALA A 3 -16.21 -47.75 -17.41
N SER A 4 -16.23 -46.70 -16.59
CA SER A 4 -16.34 -46.85 -15.13
C SER A 4 -17.81 -46.77 -14.73
N HIS A 5 -18.57 -47.80 -15.11
CA HIS A 5 -19.87 -48.09 -14.51
C HIS A 5 -19.57 -48.80 -13.18
N GLN A 6 -19.86 -48.16 -12.05
CA GLN A 6 -19.99 -48.86 -10.78
C GLN A 6 -21.39 -49.53 -10.79
N PRO A 7 -21.51 -50.85 -10.63
CA PRO A 7 -22.81 -51.50 -10.50
C PRO A 7 -23.41 -51.14 -9.13
N GLU A 8 -24.65 -50.67 -9.14
CA GLU A 8 -25.41 -50.36 -7.94
C GLU A 8 -25.73 -51.62 -7.11
N GLN A 9 -25.78 -51.46 -5.78
CA GLN A 9 -26.31 -52.46 -4.88
C GLN A 9 -27.82 -52.65 -5.16
N ILE A 10 -28.16 -53.85 -5.60
CA ILE A 10 -29.52 -54.34 -5.76
C ILE A 10 -30.16 -54.37 -4.35
N ASP A 11 -31.24 -53.59 -4.15
CA ASP A 11 -32.18 -53.57 -3.00
C ASP A 11 -32.40 -52.22 -2.28
N SER A 12 -32.05 -51.07 -2.89
CA SER A 12 -32.62 -49.78 -2.46
C SER A 12 -32.88 -48.83 -3.64
N PRO A 13 -34.01 -48.08 -3.65
CA PRO A 13 -34.38 -47.28 -4.81
C PRO A 13 -33.50 -46.01 -4.91
N THR A 14 -32.58 -45.94 -5.87
CA THR A 14 -31.86 -44.70 -6.21
C THR A 14 -32.70 -43.84 -7.16
N ASN A 15 -33.86 -43.37 -6.66
CA ASN A 15 -34.83 -42.54 -7.39
C ASN A 15 -34.40 -41.07 -7.56
N MET A 16 -33.10 -40.77 -7.52
CA MET A 16 -32.58 -39.40 -7.43
C MET A 16 -31.78 -39.04 -8.69
N CYS A 17 -32.25 -38.05 -9.45
CA CYS A 17 -31.61 -37.51 -10.65
C CYS A 17 -30.14 -37.11 -10.36
N ARG A 18 -29.20 -37.62 -11.17
CA ARG A 18 -27.78 -37.24 -11.13
C ARG A 18 -27.31 -36.80 -12.51
N THR A 19 -26.37 -35.86 -12.54
CA THR A 19 -25.82 -35.31 -13.78
C THR A 19 -24.31 -35.05 -13.65
N ASN A 20 -23.63 -34.91 -14.78
CA ASN A 20 -22.25 -34.42 -14.83
C ASN A 20 -22.32 -32.92 -15.08
N VAL A 21 -21.81 -32.12 -14.15
CA VAL A 21 -21.84 -30.65 -14.23
C VAL A 21 -20.52 -30.16 -14.82
N THR A 22 -20.60 -29.29 -15.82
CA THR A 22 -19.45 -28.54 -16.34
C THR A 22 -19.59 -27.08 -15.95
N ILE A 23 -18.57 -26.51 -15.30
CA ILE A 23 -18.51 -25.08 -14.97
C ILE A 23 -17.46 -24.40 -15.84
N TYR A 24 -17.86 -23.34 -16.53
CA TYR A 24 -17.01 -22.45 -17.32
C TYR A 24 -16.60 -21.25 -16.46
N HIS A 25 -15.32 -21.16 -16.10
CA HIS A 25 -14.77 -20.16 -15.20
C HIS A 25 -14.08 -19.04 -15.95
N CYS A 26 -14.55 -17.81 -15.75
CA CYS A 26 -13.99 -16.64 -16.39
C CYS A 26 -14.03 -15.40 -15.49
N ASP A 27 -13.14 -14.44 -15.71
CA ASP A 27 -13.12 -13.16 -14.99
C ASP A 27 -13.81 -12.05 -15.77
N THR A 28 -14.08 -10.90 -15.14
CA THR A 28 -14.82 -9.78 -15.78
C THR A 28 -14.13 -9.10 -16.97
N LEU A 29 -12.92 -9.52 -17.36
CA LEU A 29 -12.13 -8.86 -18.40
C LEU A 29 -12.30 -9.51 -19.78
N ASN A 30 -12.12 -8.73 -20.85
CA ASN A 30 -12.08 -9.12 -22.27
C ASN A 30 -13.01 -10.29 -22.68
N LYS A 31 -14.32 -10.01 -22.85
CA LYS A 31 -15.37 -11.01 -23.18
C LYS A 31 -15.20 -12.31 -22.37
N TYR A 32 -14.95 -12.13 -21.07
CA TYR A 32 -14.80 -13.19 -20.07
C TYR A 32 -13.55 -14.06 -20.29
N ARG A 33 -12.38 -13.53 -19.87
CA ARG A 33 -11.09 -14.23 -19.88
C ARG A 33 -11.13 -15.47 -18.97
N LYS A 34 -10.71 -16.61 -19.50
CA LYS A 34 -10.71 -17.90 -18.78
C LYS A 34 -9.77 -17.89 -17.57
N LEU A 35 -10.21 -18.49 -16.45
CA LEU A 35 -9.37 -18.71 -15.27
C LEU A 35 -8.24 -19.71 -15.56
N PRO A 36 -7.09 -19.61 -14.85
CA PRO A 36 -5.93 -20.46 -15.10
C PRO A 36 -6.14 -21.91 -14.64
N ASP A 37 -5.40 -22.82 -15.29
CA ASP A 37 -5.41 -24.24 -14.97
C ASP A 37 -4.89 -24.56 -13.56
N GLY A 38 -5.37 -25.66 -13.00
CA GLY A 38 -4.85 -26.22 -11.75
C GLY A 38 -5.53 -25.73 -10.47
N ILE A 39 -6.34 -24.67 -10.53
CA ILE A 39 -7.22 -24.26 -9.42
C ILE A 39 -8.22 -25.40 -9.13
N VAL A 40 -8.38 -25.76 -7.86
CA VAL A 40 -9.36 -26.76 -7.44
C VAL A 40 -10.70 -26.07 -7.22
N VAL A 41 -11.74 -26.64 -7.81
CA VAL A 41 -13.14 -26.24 -7.66
C VAL A 41 -13.83 -27.36 -6.92
N THR A 42 -14.53 -27.04 -5.82
CA THR A 42 -15.34 -28.02 -5.10
C THR A 42 -16.80 -27.62 -5.23
N VAL A 43 -17.58 -28.44 -5.95
CA VAL A 43 -19.03 -28.28 -6.09
C VAL A 43 -19.74 -28.97 -4.93
N PHE A 44 -20.77 -28.33 -4.39
CA PHE A 44 -21.66 -28.86 -3.37
C PHE A 44 -23.07 -28.95 -3.94
N ASP A 45 -23.68 -30.13 -3.79
CA ASP A 45 -25.10 -30.31 -4.12
C ASP A 45 -26.03 -29.89 -2.96
N SER A 46 -27.34 -29.90 -3.21
CA SER A 46 -28.37 -29.59 -2.20
C SER A 46 -28.34 -30.48 -0.95
N SER A 47 -27.68 -31.65 -1.02
CA SER A 47 -27.47 -32.53 0.14
C SER A 47 -26.20 -32.17 0.92
N GLY A 48 -25.38 -31.24 0.41
CA GLY A 48 -24.10 -30.81 0.94
C GLY A 48 -22.93 -31.75 0.59
N LYS A 49 -23.11 -32.69 -0.35
CA LYS A 49 -22.03 -33.59 -0.78
C LYS A 49 -21.05 -32.85 -1.68
N ALA A 50 -19.75 -33.02 -1.43
CA ALA A 50 -18.68 -32.36 -2.15
C ALA A 50 -18.20 -33.16 -3.38
N TYR A 51 -17.91 -32.44 -4.46
CA TYR A 51 -17.45 -32.96 -5.75
C TYR A 51 -16.26 -32.11 -6.24
N PRO A 52 -15.01 -32.46 -5.90
CA PRO A 52 -13.84 -31.69 -6.31
C PRO A 52 -13.39 -31.99 -7.76
N ALA A 53 -12.96 -30.96 -8.49
CA ALA A 53 -12.33 -31.06 -9.80
C ALA A 53 -11.27 -29.96 -9.97
N LYS A 54 -10.39 -30.09 -10.97
CA LYS A 54 -9.40 -29.04 -11.32
C LYS A 54 -9.81 -28.32 -12.59
N ILE A 55 -9.59 -27.01 -12.64
CA ILE A 55 -9.74 -26.23 -13.86
C ILE A 55 -8.73 -26.70 -14.92
N LYS A 56 -9.23 -26.94 -16.14
CA LYS A 56 -8.47 -27.20 -17.35
C LYS A 56 -9.05 -26.38 -18.49
N SER A 57 -8.24 -25.55 -19.13
CA SER A 57 -8.66 -24.65 -20.21
C SER A 57 -9.89 -23.79 -19.84
N GLY A 58 -9.96 -23.33 -18.59
CA GLY A 58 -11.07 -22.53 -18.05
C GLY A 58 -12.31 -23.32 -17.63
N GLU A 59 -12.26 -24.66 -17.62
CA GLU A 59 -13.43 -25.52 -17.37
C GLU A 59 -13.15 -26.52 -16.24
N SER A 60 -14.15 -26.81 -15.41
CA SER A 60 -14.12 -27.92 -14.44
C SER A 60 -15.31 -28.87 -14.63
N GLU A 61 -15.04 -30.18 -14.57
CA GLU A 61 -16.05 -31.23 -14.77
C GLU A 61 -16.26 -32.03 -13.48
N HIS A 62 -17.50 -32.08 -13.01
CA HIS A 62 -17.91 -32.69 -11.75
C HIS A 62 -18.88 -33.84 -11.99
N ASN A 63 -18.46 -35.08 -11.70
CA ASN A 63 -19.21 -36.28 -12.06
C ASN A 63 -20.21 -36.72 -10.99
N GLY A 64 -21.43 -37.07 -11.41
CA GLY A 64 -22.45 -37.69 -10.55
C GLY A 64 -23.03 -36.75 -9.48
N VAL A 65 -23.09 -35.46 -9.77
CA VAL A 65 -23.70 -34.42 -8.91
C VAL A 65 -25.21 -34.64 -8.87
N LEU A 66 -25.83 -34.50 -7.69
CA LEU A 66 -27.28 -34.59 -7.55
C LEU A 66 -27.94 -33.39 -8.27
N CYS A 67 -28.96 -33.64 -9.10
CA CYS A 67 -29.73 -32.57 -9.75
C CYS A 67 -30.42 -31.69 -8.68
N GLY A 68 -30.48 -30.39 -8.91
CA GLY A 68 -30.93 -29.42 -7.90
C GLY A 68 -30.12 -28.14 -7.92
N GLU A 69 -30.24 -27.35 -6.86
CA GLU A 69 -29.33 -26.24 -6.60
C GLU A 69 -27.93 -26.77 -6.28
N ILE A 70 -26.94 -26.15 -6.90
CA ILE A 70 -25.52 -26.35 -6.59
C ILE A 70 -24.85 -25.04 -6.25
N SER A 71 -23.79 -25.11 -5.46
CA SER A 71 -22.84 -24.02 -5.21
C SER A 71 -21.42 -24.55 -5.28
N TRP A 72 -20.42 -23.67 -5.29
CA TRP A 72 -19.02 -24.10 -5.31
C TRP A 72 -18.09 -23.11 -4.61
N GLN A 73 -16.93 -23.63 -4.21
CA GLN A 73 -15.82 -22.86 -3.69
C GLN A 73 -14.54 -23.20 -4.46
N LEU A 74 -13.69 -22.20 -4.64
CA LEU A 74 -12.33 -22.41 -5.11
C LEU A 74 -11.45 -22.71 -3.90
N SER A 75 -10.71 -23.81 -3.95
CA SER A 75 -9.70 -24.18 -2.96
C SER A 75 -8.31 -24.08 -3.56
N GLY A 76 -7.39 -23.60 -2.73
CA GLY A 76 -6.07 -23.15 -3.16
C GLY A 76 -5.23 -24.25 -3.83
N GLY A 77 -4.81 -23.98 -5.06
CA GLY A 77 -3.78 -24.76 -5.75
C GLY A 77 -2.41 -24.65 -5.06
N GLU A 78 -1.37 -25.23 -5.67
CA GLU A 78 0.01 -25.06 -5.19
C GLU A 78 0.33 -23.57 -4.99
N ALA A 79 1.01 -23.26 -3.88
CA ALA A 79 1.47 -21.90 -3.64
C ALA A 79 2.30 -21.44 -4.85
N VAL A 80 2.03 -20.24 -5.34
CA VAL A 80 2.90 -19.62 -6.34
C VAL A 80 4.18 -19.30 -5.58
N SER A 81 5.18 -20.17 -5.74
CA SER A 81 6.45 -20.18 -5.01
C SER A 81 7.01 -18.78 -4.81
N SER A 82 7.06 -18.34 -3.57
CA SER A 82 7.79 -17.17 -3.13
C SER A 82 8.99 -17.68 -2.32
N THR A 83 10.20 -17.47 -2.84
CA THR A 83 11.43 -17.83 -2.11
C THR A 83 12.01 -16.59 -1.46
N TYR A 84 12.39 -16.73 -0.20
CA TYR A 84 12.95 -15.68 0.63
C TYR A 84 14.46 -15.88 0.77
N THR A 85 15.25 -14.81 0.70
CA THR A 85 16.67 -14.86 1.09
C THR A 85 17.04 -13.75 2.07
N LYS A 86 17.68 -14.15 3.18
CA LYS A 86 18.34 -13.23 4.11
C LYS A 86 19.83 -13.13 3.76
N LYS A 87 20.14 -12.53 2.62
CA LYS A 87 21.54 -12.35 2.15
C LYS A 87 22.10 -10.95 2.43
N ASP A 88 21.31 -10.04 3.00
CA ASP A 88 21.71 -8.66 3.29
C ASP A 88 21.84 -8.36 4.78
N ASN A 89 22.50 -7.24 5.08
CA ASN A 89 22.70 -6.72 6.43
C ASN A 89 21.57 -5.77 6.87
N ARG A 90 20.47 -5.71 6.12
CA ARG A 90 19.39 -4.74 6.36
C ARG A 90 18.66 -5.06 7.66
N ARG A 91 18.25 -4.03 8.38
CA ARG A 91 17.40 -4.16 9.57
C ARG A 91 15.92 -4.32 9.22
N LEU A 92 15.58 -5.47 8.66
CA LEU A 92 14.24 -5.87 8.28
C LEU A 92 13.85 -7.17 9.00
N THR A 93 12.58 -7.34 9.34
CA THR A 93 12.06 -8.61 9.90
C THR A 93 11.46 -9.46 8.78
N GLU A 94 11.60 -10.79 8.89
CA GLU A 94 11.09 -11.73 7.86
C GLU A 94 9.57 -11.63 7.69
N GLN A 95 8.83 -11.53 8.80
CA GLN A 95 7.37 -11.37 8.81
C GLN A 95 6.92 -10.08 8.12
N SER A 96 7.80 -9.08 8.01
CA SER A 96 7.48 -7.86 7.26
C SER A 96 7.68 -8.01 5.76
N GLU A 97 8.42 -9.02 5.31
CA GLU A 97 8.94 -9.06 3.95
C GLU A 97 8.30 -10.10 3.04
N HIS A 98 7.55 -11.06 3.56
CA HIS A 98 7.12 -12.22 2.77
C HIS A 98 5.78 -12.83 3.19
N THR A 99 4.92 -13.07 2.18
CA THR A 99 3.61 -13.70 2.33
C THR A 99 3.30 -14.51 1.07
N PRO A 100 3.07 -15.84 1.18
CA PRO A 100 2.78 -16.67 0.01
C PRO A 100 1.34 -16.45 -0.48
N PHE A 101 1.16 -16.50 -1.81
CA PHE A 101 -0.15 -16.44 -2.48
C PHE A 101 -0.47 -17.78 -3.14
N LYS A 102 -1.72 -18.24 -3.04
CA LYS A 102 -2.22 -19.39 -3.79
C LYS A 102 -2.78 -18.92 -5.14
N ALA A 103 -2.79 -19.79 -6.14
CA ALA A 103 -3.23 -19.45 -7.51
C ALA A 103 -4.69 -18.96 -7.61
N SER A 104 -5.55 -19.35 -6.65
CA SER A 104 -6.95 -18.94 -6.58
C SER A 104 -7.16 -17.64 -5.79
N ASP A 105 -6.16 -17.16 -5.05
CA ASP A 105 -6.34 -16.00 -4.17
C ASP A 105 -6.66 -14.74 -4.98
N GLY A 106 -7.60 -13.95 -4.47
CA GLY A 106 -8.07 -12.72 -5.11
C GLY A 106 -9.22 -12.88 -6.11
N TYR A 107 -9.49 -14.08 -6.63
CA TYR A 107 -10.70 -14.33 -7.42
C TYR A 107 -11.93 -14.31 -6.51
N VAL A 108 -12.95 -13.56 -6.89
CA VAL A 108 -14.20 -13.45 -6.12
C VAL A 108 -15.37 -13.64 -7.07
N LEU A 109 -16.23 -14.63 -6.79
CA LEU A 109 -17.41 -14.92 -7.62
C LEU A 109 -18.42 -13.78 -7.48
N ILE A 110 -18.86 -13.20 -8.59
CA ILE A 110 -19.82 -12.08 -8.57
C ILE A 110 -21.15 -12.44 -9.23
N LYS A 111 -21.15 -13.35 -10.21
CA LYS A 111 -22.38 -13.82 -10.86
C LYS A 111 -22.18 -15.17 -11.51
N ALA A 112 -23.27 -15.91 -11.67
CA ALA A 112 -23.29 -17.16 -12.43
C ALA A 112 -24.68 -17.49 -12.97
N ARG A 113 -24.76 -18.41 -13.93
CA ARG A 113 -26.02 -18.92 -14.49
C ARG A 113 -25.87 -20.33 -15.04
N ASN A 114 -26.99 -21.02 -15.23
CA ASN A 114 -27.02 -22.11 -16.19
C ASN A 114 -26.93 -21.52 -17.60
N GLN A 115 -26.23 -22.17 -18.54
CA GLN A 115 -26.19 -21.69 -19.94
C GLN A 115 -27.57 -21.71 -20.61
N SER A 116 -28.51 -22.49 -20.08
CA SER A 116 -29.91 -22.48 -20.50
C SER A 116 -30.71 -21.29 -19.97
N ASP A 117 -30.18 -20.53 -19.01
CA ASP A 117 -30.84 -19.35 -18.44
C ASP A 117 -30.46 -18.08 -19.23
N ASP A 118 -31.45 -17.23 -19.48
CA ASP A 118 -31.23 -15.95 -20.17
C ASP A 118 -30.46 -14.94 -19.29
N GLU A 119 -30.68 -14.97 -17.97
CA GLU A 119 -30.15 -13.99 -17.02
C GLU A 119 -29.12 -14.58 -16.05
N PHE A 120 -28.21 -13.73 -15.56
CA PHE A 120 -27.28 -14.08 -14.51
C PHE A 120 -27.90 -13.91 -13.11
N THR A 121 -27.75 -14.91 -12.27
CA THR A 121 -27.86 -14.72 -10.82
C THR A 121 -26.64 -13.91 -10.37
N THR A 122 -26.86 -12.76 -9.73
CA THR A 122 -25.80 -11.87 -9.25
C THR A 122 -25.68 -11.95 -7.72
N SER A 123 -24.45 -12.01 -7.22
CA SER A 123 -24.17 -11.95 -5.79
C SER A 123 -24.42 -10.54 -5.25
N LYS A 124 -25.27 -10.44 -4.23
CA LYS A 124 -25.55 -9.17 -3.54
C LYS A 124 -24.40 -8.76 -2.62
N GLU A 125 -23.71 -9.75 -2.04
CA GLU A 125 -22.60 -9.56 -1.12
C GLU A 125 -21.49 -10.58 -1.45
N PRO A 126 -20.63 -10.32 -2.45
CA PRO A 126 -19.59 -11.28 -2.89
C PRO A 126 -18.64 -11.73 -1.75
N LEU A 127 -18.50 -10.91 -0.72
CA LEU A 127 -17.71 -11.17 0.49
C LEU A 127 -18.36 -12.15 1.47
N LYS A 128 -19.63 -12.51 1.26
CA LYS A 128 -20.35 -13.55 2.00
C LYS A 128 -20.34 -14.91 1.29
N GLN A 129 -19.59 -15.11 0.21
CA GLN A 129 -19.66 -16.33 -0.61
C GLN A 129 -19.46 -17.65 0.17
N LEU A 130 -18.80 -17.64 1.33
CA LEU A 130 -18.68 -18.82 2.21
C LEU A 130 -19.87 -19.01 3.15
N ALA A 131 -20.53 -17.93 3.59
CA ALA A 131 -21.69 -17.99 4.47
C ALA A 131 -23.03 -18.05 3.70
N ASP A 132 -23.13 -17.31 2.61
CA ASP A 132 -24.28 -17.23 1.70
C ASP A 132 -23.78 -17.37 0.24
N PRO A 133 -23.54 -18.61 -0.22
CA PRO A 133 -23.01 -18.84 -1.54
C PRO A 133 -24.04 -18.60 -2.64
N LEU A 134 -23.59 -18.06 -3.77
CA LEU A 134 -24.36 -18.06 -5.00
C LEU A 134 -24.72 -19.49 -5.42
N LYS A 135 -26.01 -19.73 -5.68
CA LYS A 135 -26.58 -21.02 -6.10
C LYS A 135 -27.07 -20.97 -7.54
N VAL A 136 -26.89 -22.07 -8.27
CA VAL A 136 -27.38 -22.26 -9.64
C VAL A 136 -28.12 -23.58 -9.73
N GLN A 137 -29.24 -23.60 -10.44
CA GLN A 137 -30.02 -24.82 -10.66
C GLN A 137 -29.40 -25.65 -11.80
N VAL A 138 -29.25 -26.96 -11.58
CA VAL A 138 -28.81 -27.91 -12.61
C VAL A 138 -29.74 -29.11 -12.71
N SER A 139 -29.87 -29.63 -13.93
CA SER A 139 -30.67 -30.81 -14.24
C SER A 139 -29.89 -31.79 -15.14
N PHE A 140 -30.51 -32.90 -15.51
CA PHE A 140 -29.88 -33.85 -16.43
C PHE A 140 -29.62 -33.24 -17.82
N THR A 141 -30.52 -32.36 -18.28
CA THR A 141 -30.43 -31.70 -19.60
C THR A 141 -29.74 -30.34 -19.53
N GLU A 142 -29.76 -29.68 -18.37
CA GLU A 142 -29.22 -28.34 -18.15
C GLU A 142 -28.09 -28.42 -17.13
N ASN A 143 -26.92 -28.82 -17.58
CA ASN A 143 -25.79 -29.20 -16.74
C ASN A 143 -24.52 -28.37 -17.00
N LYS A 144 -24.65 -27.24 -17.71
CA LYS A 144 -23.56 -26.34 -18.05
C LYS A 144 -23.74 -25.01 -17.33
N VAL A 145 -22.75 -24.60 -16.55
CA VAL A 145 -22.80 -23.39 -15.73
C VAL A 145 -21.74 -22.41 -16.17
N GLU A 146 -22.10 -21.15 -16.30
CA GLU A 146 -21.17 -20.04 -16.55
C GLU A 146 -20.94 -19.28 -15.24
N ALA A 147 -19.67 -19.13 -14.83
CA ALA A 147 -19.27 -18.50 -13.58
C ALA A 147 -18.29 -17.34 -13.84
N VAL A 148 -18.64 -16.15 -13.34
CA VAL A 148 -17.89 -14.91 -13.57
C VAL A 148 -17.31 -14.37 -12.26
N TYR A 149 -16.00 -14.14 -12.26
CA TYR A 149 -15.22 -13.69 -11.11
C TYR A 149 -14.62 -12.29 -11.31
N LEU A 150 -14.31 -11.59 -10.22
CA LEU A 150 -13.37 -10.48 -10.30
C LEU A 150 -11.97 -11.00 -10.68
N PRO A 151 -11.20 -10.23 -11.49
CA PRO A 151 -9.82 -10.58 -11.78
C PRO A 151 -8.96 -10.53 -10.50
N PRO A 152 -7.82 -11.24 -10.46
CA PRO A 152 -6.95 -11.26 -9.29
C PRO A 152 -6.27 -9.88 -9.09
N PRO A 153 -5.78 -9.57 -7.88
CA PRO A 153 -5.08 -8.32 -7.62
C PRO A 153 -3.77 -8.21 -8.41
N ILE A 154 -3.33 -6.98 -8.66
CA ILE A 154 -2.02 -6.70 -9.26
C ILE A 154 -1.12 -6.10 -8.18
N LEU A 155 -0.04 -6.80 -7.84
CA LEU A 155 0.93 -6.34 -6.86
C LEU A 155 2.31 -6.15 -7.52
N VAL A 156 2.94 -5.02 -7.20
CA VAL A 156 4.35 -4.76 -7.47
C VAL A 156 5.08 -4.83 -6.13
N ASN A 157 5.83 -5.90 -5.93
CA ASN A 157 6.54 -6.11 -4.68
C ASN A 157 7.99 -5.62 -4.77
N LEU A 158 8.24 -4.45 -4.20
CA LEU A 158 9.56 -3.80 -4.17
C LEU A 158 10.37 -4.15 -2.93
N ARG A 159 9.89 -5.10 -2.12
CA ARG A 159 10.55 -5.48 -0.87
C ARG A 159 11.93 -6.08 -1.12
N LEU A 160 12.85 -5.80 -0.20
CA LEU A 160 14.29 -5.97 -0.44
C LEU A 160 14.75 -7.42 -0.27
N ARG A 161 13.99 -8.27 0.45
CA ARG A 161 14.33 -9.67 0.72
C ARG A 161 13.55 -10.72 -0.07
N GLN A 162 12.77 -10.29 -1.05
CA GLN A 162 12.06 -11.20 -1.93
C GLN A 162 12.94 -11.58 -3.13
N ASN A 163 12.89 -12.85 -3.53
CA ASN A 163 13.57 -13.34 -4.73
C ASN A 163 12.65 -13.33 -5.98
N GLU A 164 11.59 -12.53 -5.95
CA GLU A 164 10.63 -12.44 -7.05
C GLU A 164 11.06 -11.39 -8.08
N THR A 165 10.57 -11.54 -9.30
CA THR A 165 10.71 -10.48 -10.31
C THR A 165 9.97 -9.24 -9.83
N THR A 166 10.66 -8.11 -9.79
CA THR A 166 10.04 -6.82 -9.46
C THR A 166 9.14 -6.30 -10.58
N TYR A 167 9.33 -6.79 -11.80
CA TYR A 167 8.59 -6.38 -12.99
C TYR A 167 7.28 -7.14 -13.15
N LEU A 168 6.28 -6.45 -13.71
CA LEU A 168 5.00 -7.07 -14.04
C LEU A 168 5.20 -8.06 -15.20
N ASN A 169 4.58 -9.23 -15.08
CA ASN A 169 4.59 -10.21 -16.16
C ASN A 169 3.56 -9.84 -17.25
N GLU A 170 3.66 -10.46 -18.43
CA GLU A 170 2.78 -10.15 -19.56
C GLU A 170 1.29 -10.40 -19.25
N ARG A 171 0.94 -11.33 -18.34
CA ARG A 171 -0.47 -11.53 -17.94
C ARG A 171 -1.00 -10.35 -17.13
N GLN A 172 -0.18 -9.78 -16.24
CA GLN A 172 -0.53 -8.59 -15.47
C GLN A 172 -0.61 -7.34 -16.34
N ILE A 173 0.30 -7.18 -17.31
CA ILE A 173 0.25 -6.08 -18.28
C ILE A 173 -1.01 -6.19 -19.13
N GLN A 174 -1.31 -7.39 -19.65
CA GLN A 174 -2.53 -7.61 -20.43
C GLN A 174 -3.79 -7.38 -19.59
N GLN A 175 -3.76 -7.73 -18.30
CA GLN A 175 -4.86 -7.43 -17.38
C GLN A 175 -5.14 -5.92 -17.29
N ILE A 176 -4.10 -5.08 -17.18
CA ILE A 176 -4.26 -3.61 -17.16
C ILE A 176 -4.83 -3.11 -18.49
N ILE A 177 -4.37 -3.67 -19.61
CA ILE A 177 -4.88 -3.32 -20.95
C ILE A 177 -6.36 -3.67 -21.08
N ASP A 178 -6.75 -4.88 -20.66
CA ASP A 178 -8.13 -5.36 -20.70
C ASP A 178 -9.03 -4.60 -19.71
N ASP A 179 -8.47 -4.07 -18.62
CA ASP A 179 -9.13 -3.20 -17.63
C ASP A 179 -9.12 -1.72 -18.05
N GLY A 180 -8.92 -1.42 -19.34
CA GLY A 180 -9.05 -0.08 -19.92
C GLY A 180 -7.75 0.61 -20.31
N GLY A 181 -6.58 0.04 -19.99
CA GLY A 181 -5.26 0.59 -20.32
C GLY A 181 -4.77 1.71 -19.41
N TYR A 182 -5.40 1.88 -18.24
CA TYR A 182 -5.04 2.86 -17.22
C TYR A 182 -4.67 2.17 -15.92
N ALA A 183 -3.41 2.33 -15.48
CA ALA A 183 -2.94 1.83 -14.20
C ALA A 183 -3.03 2.92 -13.13
N THR A 184 -3.78 2.66 -12.07
CA THR A 184 -3.71 3.46 -10.84
C THR A 184 -2.86 2.72 -9.83
N LEU A 185 -1.72 3.28 -9.45
CA LEU A 185 -0.82 2.71 -8.45
C LEU A 185 -1.12 3.30 -7.08
N PHE A 186 -1.10 2.46 -6.05
CA PHE A 186 -1.12 2.91 -4.67
C PHE A 186 0.15 2.48 -3.93
N ILE A 187 0.83 3.45 -3.29
CA ILE A 187 2.06 3.22 -2.52
C ILE A 187 1.82 3.56 -1.05
N HIS A 188 1.93 2.56 -0.18
CA HIS A 188 1.70 2.70 1.26
C HIS A 188 2.80 3.49 1.98
N GLY A 189 2.50 3.91 3.22
CA GLY A 189 3.38 4.72 4.07
C GLY A 189 4.49 3.98 4.81
N TYR A 190 5.12 4.70 5.75
CA TYR A 190 6.16 4.21 6.67
C TYR A 190 5.63 3.16 7.64
N SER A 191 6.49 2.23 8.08
CA SER A 191 6.18 1.24 9.13
C SER A 191 4.97 0.33 8.82
N VAL A 192 4.79 -0.02 7.54
CA VAL A 192 3.77 -0.97 7.08
C VAL A 192 4.45 -2.29 6.63
N PRO A 193 4.39 -3.36 7.45
CA PRO A 193 4.73 -4.73 7.06
C PRO A 193 3.90 -5.22 5.86
N LEU A 194 4.32 -6.31 5.20
CA LEU A 194 3.52 -6.90 4.12
C LEU A 194 2.17 -7.40 4.66
N GLY A 195 2.19 -8.14 5.77
CA GLY A 195 0.99 -8.69 6.42
C GLY A 195 0.40 -9.86 5.66
N HIS A 196 -0.91 -10.09 5.76
CA HIS A 196 -1.58 -11.21 5.10
C HIS A 196 -2.94 -10.81 4.55
N MET A 197 -3.45 -11.55 3.56
CA MET A 197 -4.82 -11.38 3.08
C MET A 197 -5.84 -11.81 4.14
N GLY A 198 -7.03 -11.21 4.08
CA GLY A 198 -8.18 -11.63 4.87
C GLY A 198 -8.78 -12.94 4.38
N ARG A 199 -9.91 -13.33 4.98
CA ARG A 199 -10.68 -14.53 4.62
C ARG A 199 -12.17 -14.24 4.59
N PHE A 200 -12.92 -15.11 3.91
CA PHE A 200 -14.38 -15.09 4.02
C PHE A 200 -14.84 -15.44 5.44
N ALA A 201 -15.93 -14.79 5.87
CA ALA A 201 -16.64 -15.14 7.09
C ALA A 201 -17.46 -16.42 6.90
N THR A 202 -17.57 -17.22 7.96
CA THR A 202 -18.43 -18.40 7.99
C THR A 202 -19.85 -18.07 8.46
N ASP A 203 -20.80 -18.94 8.17
CA ASP A 203 -22.19 -18.82 8.64
C ASP A 203 -22.28 -18.75 10.18
N GLU A 204 -21.47 -19.54 10.91
CA GLU A 204 -21.43 -19.55 12.38
C GLU A 204 -20.91 -18.21 12.97
N GLU A 205 -19.97 -17.57 12.27
CA GLU A 205 -19.43 -16.27 12.63
C GLU A 205 -20.44 -15.15 12.40
N LEU A 206 -21.29 -15.28 11.36
CA LEU A 206 -22.38 -14.36 11.06
C LEU A 206 -23.69 -14.68 11.81
N GLY A 207 -23.73 -15.76 12.61
CA GLY A 207 -24.95 -16.21 13.28
C GLY A 207 -26.07 -16.55 12.30
N GLU A 208 -25.70 -17.00 11.10
CA GLU A 208 -26.60 -17.35 10.01
C GLU A 208 -26.82 -18.88 9.99
N GLN A 209 -27.83 -19.35 9.23
CA GLN A 209 -28.07 -20.79 9.11
C GLN A 209 -26.99 -21.44 8.24
N VAL A 210 -26.46 -22.57 8.72
CA VAL A 210 -25.46 -23.39 8.03
C VAL A 210 -25.93 -23.72 6.61
N GLN A 211 -25.24 -23.18 5.60
CA GLN A 211 -25.55 -23.46 4.19
C GLN A 211 -24.90 -24.74 3.66
N TYR A 212 -23.78 -25.18 4.26
CA TYR A 212 -23.07 -26.39 3.87
C TYR A 212 -23.19 -27.49 4.92
N ARG A 213 -23.65 -28.68 4.53
CA ARG A 213 -23.70 -29.82 5.45
C ARG A 213 -22.30 -30.26 5.94
N TYR A 214 -21.26 -29.99 5.14
CA TYR A 214 -19.86 -30.18 5.48
C TYR A 214 -19.21 -28.82 5.81
N ARG A 215 -18.57 -28.71 6.98
CA ARG A 215 -17.88 -27.48 7.38
C ARG A 215 -16.60 -27.31 6.56
N LEU A 216 -16.57 -26.30 5.71
CA LEU A 216 -15.36 -25.89 5.01
C LEU A 216 -14.49 -25.04 5.94
N ASN A 217 -13.23 -25.40 6.06
CA ASN A 217 -12.25 -24.58 6.77
C ASN A 217 -11.90 -23.38 5.87
N SER A 218 -12.04 -22.17 6.40
CA SER A 218 -11.77 -20.94 5.66
C SER A 218 -10.31 -20.82 5.20
N GLU A 219 -9.37 -21.53 5.85
CA GLU A 219 -7.97 -21.60 5.44
C GLU A 219 -7.72 -22.46 4.18
N ASP A 220 -8.64 -23.38 3.89
CA ASP A 220 -8.57 -24.28 2.74
C ASP A 220 -9.22 -23.67 1.49
N ILE A 221 -10.02 -22.61 1.67
CA ILE A 221 -10.69 -21.84 0.62
C ILE A 221 -9.77 -20.72 0.14
N GLN A 222 -9.99 -20.25 -1.09
CA GLN A 222 -9.35 -19.05 -1.61
C GLN A 222 -9.54 -17.85 -0.69
N ARG A 223 -8.51 -17.01 -0.58
CA ARG A 223 -8.59 -15.76 0.18
C ARG A 223 -9.09 -14.62 -0.72
N PRO A 224 -10.12 -13.86 -0.32
CA PRO A 224 -10.53 -12.68 -1.06
C PRO A 224 -9.48 -11.58 -0.93
N PHE A 225 -9.24 -10.87 -2.02
CA PHE A 225 -8.52 -9.60 -2.02
C PHE A 225 -9.53 -8.48 -2.31
N LEU A 226 -10.33 -8.18 -1.28
CA LEU A 226 -11.40 -7.21 -1.28
C LEU A 226 -11.63 -6.72 0.14
N HIS A 227 -12.15 -5.51 0.27
CA HIS A 227 -12.46 -4.89 1.54
C HIS A 227 -13.91 -5.13 1.95
N GLN A 228 -14.12 -5.69 3.14
CA GLN A 228 -15.41 -5.87 3.80
C GLN A 228 -15.79 -4.58 4.52
N HIS A 229 -16.74 -3.87 3.92
CA HIS A 229 -17.27 -2.61 4.42
C HIS A 229 -18.27 -2.78 5.59
N GLU A 230 -18.71 -1.64 6.14
CA GLU A 230 -19.64 -1.42 7.26
C GLU A 230 -20.65 -2.55 7.51
N LYS A 231 -21.43 -2.98 6.51
CA LYS A 231 -22.55 -3.91 6.70
C LYS A 231 -22.12 -5.28 7.22
N LEU A 232 -21.13 -5.91 6.58
CA LEU A 232 -20.67 -7.26 6.92
C LEU A 232 -19.98 -7.28 8.28
N MET A 233 -19.14 -6.27 8.51
CA MET A 233 -18.34 -6.16 9.71
C MET A 233 -19.15 -5.72 10.93
N LYS A 234 -20.18 -4.88 10.74
CA LYS A 234 -21.19 -4.59 11.76
C LYS A 234 -21.92 -5.86 12.17
N ARG A 235 -22.34 -6.69 11.21
CA ARG A 235 -22.98 -7.98 11.52
C ARG A 235 -22.08 -8.89 12.35
N LEU A 236 -20.78 -8.98 12.01
CA LEU A 236 -19.81 -9.73 12.79
C LEU A 236 -19.67 -9.19 14.22
N SER A 237 -19.61 -7.86 14.39
CA SER A 237 -19.58 -7.21 15.70
C SER A 237 -20.84 -7.48 16.53
N ASP A 238 -22.02 -7.41 15.89
CA ASP A 238 -23.32 -7.67 16.52
C ASP A 238 -23.41 -9.12 17.05
N VAL A 239 -22.98 -10.11 16.27
CA VAL A 239 -22.98 -11.53 16.69
C VAL A 239 -22.03 -11.77 17.85
N ILE A 240 -20.87 -11.10 17.87
CA ILE A 240 -19.95 -11.15 19.02
C ILE A 240 -20.65 -10.60 20.27
N SER A 241 -21.29 -9.44 20.15
CA SER A 241 -22.06 -8.82 21.24
C SER A 241 -23.18 -9.75 21.75
N GLU A 242 -23.98 -10.34 20.85
CA GLU A 242 -25.05 -11.30 21.20
C GLU A 242 -24.50 -12.50 22.01
N LYS A 243 -23.40 -13.12 21.55
CA LYS A 243 -22.76 -14.25 22.23
C LYS A 243 -22.27 -13.84 23.63
N GLN A 244 -21.67 -12.66 23.76
CA GLN A 244 -21.16 -12.12 25.02
C GLN A 244 -22.26 -11.56 25.94
N GLY A 245 -23.49 -11.39 25.44
CA GLY A 245 -24.59 -10.76 26.17
C GLY A 245 -24.37 -9.26 26.35
N GLU A 246 -23.81 -8.61 25.35
CA GLU A 246 -23.44 -7.19 25.36
C GLU A 246 -24.43 -6.36 24.56
N VAL A 247 -24.68 -5.14 25.02
CA VAL A 247 -25.38 -4.10 24.26
C VAL A 247 -24.41 -2.95 24.03
N ILE A 248 -24.22 -2.60 22.77
CA ILE A 248 -23.47 -1.42 22.34
C ILE A 248 -24.46 -0.30 22.11
N GLY A 249 -24.14 0.89 22.59
CA GLY A 249 -24.91 2.09 22.30
C GLY A 249 -24.04 3.33 22.39
N THR A 250 -24.68 4.50 22.32
CA THR A 250 -24.01 5.80 22.37
C THR A 250 -24.61 6.66 23.48
N ILE A 251 -23.79 7.29 24.32
CA ILE A 251 -24.18 8.30 25.31
C ILE A 251 -23.35 9.55 25.05
N ASN A 252 -24.00 10.70 24.82
CA ASN A 252 -23.33 11.98 24.53
C ASN A 252 -22.34 11.92 23.36
N GLY A 253 -22.64 11.11 22.33
CA GLY A 253 -21.76 10.90 21.17
C GLY A 253 -20.68 9.84 21.38
N GLU A 254 -20.45 9.36 22.61
CA GLU A 254 -19.40 8.37 22.91
C GLU A 254 -19.96 6.94 22.97
N PRO A 255 -19.25 5.95 22.40
CA PRO A 255 -19.70 4.56 22.42
C PRO A 255 -19.50 3.91 23.80
N TYR A 256 -20.51 3.16 24.24
CA TYR A 256 -20.48 2.39 25.48
C TYR A 256 -20.88 0.94 25.24
N ALA A 257 -20.43 0.05 26.12
CA ALA A 257 -20.80 -1.36 26.14
C ALA A 257 -21.29 -1.76 27.53
N ILE A 258 -22.41 -2.46 27.60
CA ILE A 258 -22.97 -3.02 28.84
C ILE A 258 -23.07 -4.53 28.69
N ASN A 259 -22.48 -5.28 29.61
CA ASN A 259 -22.68 -6.73 29.68
C ASN A 259 -23.90 -7.04 30.57
N LEU A 260 -24.96 -7.58 29.97
CA LEU A 260 -26.23 -7.90 30.66
C LEU A 260 -26.15 -9.20 31.48
N LYS A 261 -25.18 -10.09 31.20
CA LYS A 261 -25.03 -11.39 31.88
C LYS A 261 -24.26 -11.28 33.19
N LYS A 262 -23.36 -10.31 33.32
CA LYS A 262 -22.67 -9.98 34.58
C LYS A 262 -23.45 -8.86 35.27
N PHE A 263 -24.28 -9.19 36.26
CA PHE A 263 -25.11 -8.28 37.07
C PHE A 263 -24.32 -7.18 37.84
N GLN A 264 -23.54 -6.34 37.15
CA GLN A 264 -22.88 -5.15 37.68
C GLN A 264 -23.17 -3.97 36.75
N GLN A 265 -24.09 -3.12 37.21
CA GLN A 265 -24.74 -2.02 36.49
C GLN A 265 -23.86 -0.79 36.29
N ARG A 266 -22.76 -0.87 35.54
CA ARG A 266 -22.10 0.35 35.04
C ARG A 266 -21.69 0.19 33.57
N PRO A 267 -22.15 1.08 32.67
CA PRO A 267 -21.58 1.14 31.33
C PRO A 267 -20.08 1.39 31.45
N VAL A 268 -19.28 0.62 30.71
CA VAL A 268 -17.85 0.88 30.56
C VAL A 268 -17.67 1.68 29.28
N TYR A 269 -16.84 2.73 29.33
CA TYR A 269 -16.41 3.44 28.13
C TYR A 269 -15.79 2.44 27.17
N ALA A 270 -16.40 2.28 26.00
CA ALA A 270 -16.11 1.17 25.12
C ALA A 270 -15.21 1.54 23.96
N LYS A 271 -14.79 2.80 23.79
CA LYS A 271 -13.95 3.24 22.66
C LYS A 271 -12.74 2.31 22.46
N TYR A 272 -11.84 2.21 23.44
CA TYR A 272 -10.67 1.32 23.34
C TYR A 272 -11.05 -0.16 23.17
N TYR A 273 -12.11 -0.63 23.84
CA TYR A 273 -12.57 -2.00 23.73
C TYR A 273 -13.07 -2.34 22.32
N LEU A 274 -13.86 -1.43 21.74
CA LEU A 274 -14.41 -1.53 20.40
C LEU A 274 -13.31 -1.36 19.36
N THR A 275 -12.39 -0.40 19.50
CA THR A 275 -11.20 -0.27 18.64
C THR A 275 -10.44 -1.58 18.55
N ASN A 276 -10.09 -2.20 19.68
CA ASN A 276 -9.42 -3.51 19.67
C ASN A 276 -10.26 -4.63 19.03
N ARG A 277 -11.59 -4.56 19.14
CA ARG A 277 -12.48 -5.53 18.49
C ARG A 277 -12.45 -5.34 16.98
N TYR A 278 -12.64 -4.12 16.50
CA TYR A 278 -12.66 -3.80 15.09
C TYR A 278 -11.30 -4.06 14.43
N GLU A 279 -10.19 -3.75 15.11
CA GLU A 279 -8.84 -4.13 14.65
C GLU A 279 -8.71 -5.65 14.43
N LYS A 280 -9.20 -6.47 15.37
CA LYS A 280 -9.19 -7.93 15.20
C LYS A 280 -10.06 -8.40 14.03
N LEU A 281 -11.22 -7.77 13.83
CA LEU A 281 -12.10 -8.08 12.71
C LEU A 281 -11.42 -7.71 11.38
N GLU A 282 -10.88 -6.50 11.28
CA GLU A 282 -10.09 -6.03 10.14
C GLU A 282 -8.97 -7.01 9.80
N ASP A 283 -8.10 -7.30 10.78
CA ASP A 283 -6.97 -8.22 10.62
C ASP A 283 -7.41 -9.59 10.09
N THR A 284 -8.54 -10.09 10.57
CA THR A 284 -9.06 -11.41 10.19
C THR A 284 -9.68 -11.42 8.79
N TYR A 285 -10.53 -10.43 8.48
CA TYR A 285 -11.45 -10.51 7.36
C TYR A 285 -11.06 -9.61 6.17
N ASN A 286 -10.41 -8.48 6.44
CA ASN A 286 -9.84 -7.58 5.43
C ASN A 286 -8.33 -7.78 5.25
N GLY A 287 -7.70 -8.50 6.18
CA GLY A 287 -6.28 -8.80 6.18
C GLY A 287 -5.50 -7.84 7.06
N PHE A 288 -4.17 -7.95 7.01
CA PHE A 288 -3.26 -7.20 7.86
C PHE A 288 -2.28 -6.34 7.06
N LYS A 289 -2.01 -5.12 7.56
CA LYS A 289 -1.00 -4.17 7.03
C LYS A 289 -1.14 -3.91 5.51
N ALA A 290 -0.07 -4.00 4.71
CA ALA A 290 -0.11 -3.60 3.30
C ALA A 290 -1.20 -4.36 2.51
N LEU A 291 -1.38 -5.65 2.79
CA LEU A 291 -2.41 -6.48 2.16
C LEU A 291 -3.84 -6.21 2.65
N ALA A 292 -4.03 -5.29 3.61
CA ALA A 292 -5.33 -4.74 4.01
C ALA A 292 -5.54 -3.31 3.50
N TRP A 293 -4.48 -2.50 3.48
CA TRP A 293 -4.52 -1.11 3.01
C TRP A 293 -4.84 -1.02 1.52
N ILE A 294 -4.24 -1.87 0.70
CA ILE A 294 -4.44 -1.86 -0.75
C ILE A 294 -5.91 -2.14 -1.12
N PRO A 295 -6.56 -3.24 -0.67
CA PRO A 295 -7.96 -3.50 -1.02
C PRO A 295 -8.93 -2.47 -0.44
N ASN A 296 -8.60 -1.84 0.70
CA ASN A 296 -9.37 -0.74 1.26
C ASN A 296 -9.38 0.48 0.32
N VAL A 297 -8.19 0.96 -0.08
CA VAL A 297 -8.06 2.07 -1.04
C VAL A 297 -8.70 1.72 -2.39
N GLU A 298 -8.49 0.50 -2.88
CA GLU A 298 -9.11 0.00 -4.12
C GLU A 298 -10.64 0.07 -4.06
N TYR A 299 -11.24 -0.35 -2.95
CA TYR A 299 -12.69 -0.29 -2.73
C TYR A 299 -13.23 1.13 -2.80
N TYR A 300 -12.62 2.06 -2.05
CA TYR A 300 -13.12 3.44 -2.00
C TYR A 300 -12.87 4.23 -3.28
N LEU A 301 -11.80 3.92 -4.03
CA LEU A 301 -11.61 4.46 -5.37
C LEU A 301 -12.68 3.96 -6.34
N ASN A 302 -13.01 2.66 -6.31
CA ASN A 302 -14.10 2.12 -7.13
C ASN A 302 -15.45 2.74 -6.75
N LEU A 303 -15.74 2.89 -5.46
CA LEU A 303 -16.95 3.55 -4.98
C LEU A 303 -17.03 4.99 -5.49
N ALA A 304 -15.95 5.75 -5.38
CA ALA A 304 -15.86 7.12 -5.89
C ALA A 304 -15.98 7.20 -7.43
N ALA A 305 -15.38 6.25 -8.15
CA ALA A 305 -15.41 6.18 -9.61
C ALA A 305 -16.80 5.85 -10.15
N SER A 306 -17.56 5.02 -9.42
CA SER A 306 -18.96 4.68 -9.73
C SER A 306 -19.95 5.84 -9.59
N GLY A 307 -19.49 7.01 -9.14
CA GLY A 307 -20.28 8.24 -9.06
C GLY A 307 -21.05 8.41 -7.76
N LYS A 308 -20.80 7.59 -6.73
CA LYS A 308 -21.45 7.73 -5.42
C LYS A 308 -20.82 8.87 -4.64
N ASP A 309 -21.58 9.93 -4.38
CA ASP A 309 -21.06 11.12 -3.68
C ASP A 309 -20.94 10.92 -2.16
N GLU A 310 -21.64 9.93 -1.61
CA GLU A 310 -21.65 9.58 -0.18
C GLU A 310 -21.38 8.07 0.02
N LEU A 311 -20.95 7.69 1.23
CA LEU A 311 -20.68 6.30 1.58
C LEU A 311 -21.93 5.41 1.43
N SER A 312 -21.76 4.28 0.75
CA SER A 312 -22.81 3.29 0.51
C SER A 312 -22.20 1.97 0.04
N ASP A 313 -23.01 0.91 0.02
CA ASP A 313 -22.56 -0.39 -0.47
C ASP A 313 -22.21 -0.32 -1.96
N PHE A 314 -21.10 -0.93 -2.35
CA PHE A 314 -20.73 -1.07 -3.76
C PHE A 314 -21.56 -2.16 -4.45
N ASP A 315 -22.16 -1.82 -5.59
CA ASP A 315 -23.11 -2.67 -6.33
C ASP A 315 -22.73 -2.86 -7.81
N GLN A 316 -21.72 -2.16 -8.32
CA GLN A 316 -21.27 -2.24 -9.71
C GLN A 316 -20.08 -3.21 -9.88
N TRP A 317 -20.17 -4.41 -9.28
CA TRP A 317 -19.08 -5.41 -9.25
C TRP A 317 -18.54 -5.78 -10.63
N GLU A 318 -19.39 -5.75 -11.66
CA GLU A 318 -18.95 -5.98 -13.03
C GLU A 318 -17.96 -4.93 -13.54
N ASN A 319 -18.00 -3.69 -13.04
CA ASN A 319 -17.11 -2.58 -13.41
C ASN A 319 -15.93 -2.39 -12.45
N TYR A 320 -15.82 -3.23 -11.42
CA TYR A 320 -14.78 -3.10 -10.38
C TYR A 320 -13.37 -3.21 -10.99
N SER A 321 -12.63 -2.10 -11.00
CA SER A 321 -11.28 -2.02 -11.59
C SER A 321 -10.22 -2.31 -10.54
N ARG A 322 -9.12 -2.96 -10.94
CA ARG A 322 -8.02 -3.29 -10.01
C ARG A 322 -6.95 -2.21 -10.01
N ILE A 323 -6.47 -1.84 -8.83
CA ILE A 323 -5.28 -1.00 -8.70
C ILE A 323 -4.01 -1.85 -8.75
N VAL A 324 -2.89 -1.20 -9.01
CA VAL A 324 -1.56 -1.79 -8.86
C VAL A 324 -1.05 -1.44 -7.47
N GLY A 325 -1.13 -2.39 -6.54
CA GLY A 325 -0.64 -2.22 -5.17
C GLY A 325 0.88 -2.32 -5.11
N VAL A 326 1.56 -1.25 -4.68
CA VAL A 326 3.02 -1.20 -4.56
C VAL A 326 3.42 -1.41 -3.11
N THR A 327 4.10 -2.52 -2.83
CA THR A 327 4.61 -2.85 -1.49
C THR A 327 6.11 -2.63 -1.40
N TRP A 328 6.60 -2.10 -0.28
CA TRP A 328 8.02 -1.78 -0.10
C TRP A 328 8.48 -1.90 1.36
N SER A 329 9.80 -1.99 1.58
CA SER A 329 10.40 -2.29 2.90
C SER A 329 10.46 -1.08 3.85
N GLY A 330 9.31 -0.49 4.17
CA GLY A 330 9.20 0.65 5.07
C GLY A 330 9.16 0.33 6.57
N SER A 331 9.08 -0.95 6.95
CA SER A 331 9.08 -1.41 8.35
C SER A 331 10.50 -1.84 8.74
N VAL A 332 11.17 -1.05 9.58
CA VAL A 332 12.61 -1.17 9.85
C VAL A 332 12.88 -1.37 11.33
N ASP A 333 13.90 -2.14 11.69
CA ASP A 333 14.26 -2.39 13.10
C ASP A 333 15.42 -1.49 13.58
N PRO A 334 15.29 -0.70 14.67
CA PRO A 334 14.05 -0.45 15.41
C PRO A 334 13.12 0.49 14.65
N ASP A 335 11.80 0.34 14.89
CA ASP A 335 10.72 1.05 14.17
C ASP A 335 10.73 2.59 14.33
N MET A 336 11.66 3.14 15.12
CA MET A 336 11.85 4.59 15.27
C MET A 336 13.01 5.15 14.43
N ASN A 337 13.70 4.33 13.63
CA ASN A 337 14.78 4.81 12.77
C ASN A 337 14.27 5.24 11.38
N PHE A 338 13.48 6.31 11.36
CA PHE A 338 12.86 6.86 10.15
C PHE A 338 13.85 7.08 9.00
N PHE A 339 15.07 7.53 9.31
CA PHE A 339 16.13 7.74 8.33
C PHE A 339 16.50 6.48 7.54
N ARG A 340 16.50 5.31 8.17
CA ARG A 340 16.79 4.04 7.48
C ARG A 340 15.72 3.73 6.43
N ALA A 341 14.46 3.98 6.76
CA ALA A 341 13.37 3.78 5.80
C ALA A 341 13.42 4.77 4.63
N GLU A 342 13.99 5.97 4.81
CA GLU A 342 14.23 6.90 3.70
C GLU A 342 15.21 6.33 2.66
N MET A 343 16.26 5.63 3.12
CA MET A 343 17.22 4.96 2.24
C MET A 343 16.55 3.78 1.50
N TYR A 344 15.75 2.96 2.21
CA TYR A 344 14.98 1.89 1.57
C TYR A 344 13.93 2.42 0.59
N ALA A 345 13.30 3.56 0.89
CA ALA A 345 12.35 4.20 -0.03
C ALA A 345 13.05 4.64 -1.33
N ASN A 346 14.28 5.16 -1.24
CA ASN A 346 15.07 5.51 -2.43
C ASN A 346 15.39 4.26 -3.28
N GLU A 347 15.80 3.15 -2.66
CA GLU A 347 16.06 1.89 -3.36
C GLU A 347 14.80 1.33 -4.02
N SER A 348 13.69 1.28 -3.30
CA SER A 348 12.41 0.84 -3.84
C SER A 348 11.96 1.76 -4.97
N GLY A 349 12.15 3.08 -4.85
CA GLY A 349 11.85 4.03 -5.91
C GLY A 349 12.69 3.82 -7.17
N ARG A 350 13.98 3.49 -7.04
CA ARG A 350 14.82 3.11 -8.19
C ARG A 350 14.27 1.90 -8.93
N ARG A 351 13.83 0.88 -8.20
CA ARG A 351 13.19 -0.32 -8.78
C ARG A 351 11.84 0.02 -9.42
N LEU A 352 11.04 0.86 -8.76
CA LEU A 352 9.76 1.33 -9.28
C LEU A 352 9.93 2.12 -10.58
N ALA A 353 11.01 2.88 -10.76
CA ALA A 353 11.31 3.56 -12.03
C ALA A 353 11.37 2.58 -13.20
N GLY A 354 11.95 1.39 -13.01
CA GLY A 354 11.97 0.34 -14.02
C GLY A 354 10.56 -0.20 -14.35
N VAL A 355 9.71 -0.37 -13.34
CA VAL A 355 8.30 -0.80 -13.52
C VAL A 355 7.49 0.28 -14.25
N LEU A 356 7.67 1.55 -13.87
CA LEU A 356 7.00 2.68 -14.53
C LEU A 356 7.46 2.80 -15.99
N LYS A 357 8.76 2.66 -16.27
CA LYS A 357 9.30 2.58 -17.63
C LYS A 357 8.62 1.46 -18.43
N GLN A 358 8.51 0.25 -17.87
CA GLN A 358 7.85 -0.89 -18.50
C GLN A 358 6.38 -0.58 -18.87
N LEU A 359 5.63 0.06 -17.98
CA LEU A 359 4.25 0.45 -18.23
C LEU A 359 4.13 1.55 -19.30
N ILE A 360 4.97 2.59 -19.21
CA ILE A 360 4.99 3.70 -20.17
C ILE A 360 5.34 3.19 -21.58
N ASP A 361 6.35 2.32 -21.70
CA ASP A 361 6.79 1.74 -22.99
C ASP A 361 5.71 0.87 -23.65
N LYS A 362 4.82 0.28 -22.84
CA LYS A 362 3.64 -0.47 -23.31
C LYS A 362 2.43 0.43 -23.62
N GLY A 363 2.58 1.75 -23.49
CA GLY A 363 1.52 2.73 -23.75
C GLY A 363 0.46 2.82 -22.67
N ILE A 364 0.71 2.27 -21.47
CA ILE A 364 -0.22 2.32 -20.34
C ILE A 364 -0.19 3.72 -19.74
N ARG A 365 -1.37 4.29 -19.49
CA ARG A 365 -1.56 5.58 -18.83
C ARG A 365 -1.52 5.38 -17.31
N ILE A 366 -0.91 6.30 -16.57
CA ILE A 366 -0.56 6.05 -15.15
C ILE A 366 -1.07 7.17 -14.24
N ASN A 367 -1.78 6.78 -13.19
CA ASN A 367 -2.03 7.59 -11.99
C ASN A 367 -1.27 6.99 -10.81
N ILE A 368 -0.68 7.81 -9.94
CA ILE A 368 0.01 7.36 -8.73
C ILE A 368 -0.59 8.08 -7.54
N ILE A 369 -1.05 7.31 -6.56
CA ILE A 369 -1.49 7.77 -5.25
C ILE A 369 -0.50 7.25 -4.22
N THR A 370 -0.01 8.13 -3.36
CA THR A 370 0.92 7.75 -2.28
C THR A 370 0.40 8.20 -0.95
N HIS A 371 0.69 7.45 0.10
CA HIS A 371 0.50 7.89 1.48
C HIS A 371 1.86 8.08 2.19
N SER A 372 2.01 9.13 3.00
CA SER A 372 3.15 9.25 3.93
C SER A 372 4.51 9.13 3.21
N LEU A 373 5.41 8.29 3.72
CA LEU A 373 6.73 8.05 3.15
C LEU A 373 6.69 7.30 1.81
N GLY A 374 5.55 6.72 1.41
CA GLY A 374 5.32 6.23 0.06
C GLY A 374 5.51 7.33 -1.00
N ALA A 375 5.30 8.60 -0.64
CA ALA A 375 5.60 9.74 -1.51
C ALA A 375 7.08 9.77 -1.91
N ARG A 376 7.99 9.41 -1.00
CA ARG A 376 9.42 9.34 -1.27
C ARG A 376 9.76 8.24 -2.27
N VAL A 377 9.08 7.10 -2.23
CA VAL A 377 9.24 6.01 -3.22
C VAL A 377 8.85 6.51 -4.61
N ALA A 378 7.69 7.16 -4.74
CA ALA A 378 7.24 7.75 -6.02
C ALA A 378 8.19 8.85 -6.52
N LEU A 379 8.54 9.81 -5.66
CA LEU A 379 9.45 10.90 -6.03
C LEU A 379 10.83 10.39 -6.41
N SER A 380 11.34 9.34 -5.75
CA SER A 380 12.59 8.68 -6.14
C SER A 380 12.50 8.07 -7.53
N ALA A 381 11.40 7.38 -7.84
CA ALA A 381 11.18 6.79 -9.15
C ALA A 381 11.11 7.88 -10.25
N MET A 382 10.36 8.95 -9.99
CA MET A 382 10.23 10.08 -10.92
C MET A 382 11.52 10.87 -11.06
N ASN A 383 12.34 10.98 -10.01
CA ASN A 383 13.62 11.65 -10.10
C ASN A 383 14.62 10.87 -10.97
N VAL A 384 14.54 9.54 -10.95
CA VAL A 384 15.28 8.68 -11.87
C VAL A 384 14.79 8.86 -13.31
N LEU A 385 13.48 8.82 -13.54
CA LEU A 385 12.90 8.94 -14.88
C LEU A 385 13.03 10.34 -15.49
N GLY A 386 12.89 11.40 -14.70
CA GLY A 386 13.03 12.80 -15.15
C GLY A 386 14.47 13.18 -15.51
N ASP A 387 15.42 12.30 -15.23
CA ASP A 387 16.83 12.43 -15.62
C ASP A 387 17.14 11.63 -16.90
N PHE A 388 16.15 11.30 -17.75
CA PHE A 388 16.35 10.71 -19.09
C PHE A 388 16.21 11.75 -20.22
N ASP A 389 16.74 12.95 -19.99
CA ASP A 389 16.89 13.97 -21.06
C ASP A 389 15.57 14.28 -21.83
N GLY A 390 14.44 14.20 -21.13
CA GLY A 390 13.10 14.50 -21.66
C GLY A 390 12.28 13.30 -22.13
N GLU A 391 12.84 12.10 -22.18
CA GLU A 391 12.17 10.89 -22.71
C GLU A 391 10.87 10.56 -21.95
N TYR A 392 10.89 10.70 -20.62
CA TYR A 392 9.76 10.39 -19.72
C TYR A 392 9.03 11.63 -19.19
N ASP A 393 9.28 12.81 -19.76
CA ASP A 393 8.59 14.02 -19.35
C ASP A 393 7.08 13.90 -19.65
N ASP A 394 6.25 14.30 -18.67
CA ASP A 394 4.80 14.30 -18.75
C ASP A 394 4.16 12.95 -19.16
N LYS A 395 4.80 11.82 -18.81
CA LYS A 395 4.28 10.45 -19.09
C LYS A 395 3.37 9.89 -18.01
N ILE A 396 3.41 10.43 -16.80
CA ILE A 396 2.48 10.08 -15.72
C ILE A 396 1.37 11.13 -15.72
N ASP A 397 0.10 10.72 -15.71
CA ASP A 397 -1.00 11.67 -15.77
C ASP A 397 -1.14 12.43 -14.44
N ASN A 398 -1.21 11.69 -13.33
CA ASN A 398 -1.41 12.26 -12.01
C ASN A 398 -0.43 11.66 -11.00
N LEU A 399 0.23 12.53 -10.23
CA LEU A 399 0.85 12.21 -8.94
C LEU A 399 0.02 12.86 -7.83
N ILE A 400 -0.54 12.04 -6.95
CA ILE A 400 -1.33 12.48 -5.81
C ILE A 400 -0.62 12.03 -4.54
N MET A 401 -0.12 12.99 -3.77
CA MET A 401 0.61 12.75 -2.52
C MET A 401 -0.28 13.09 -1.33
N TRP A 402 -0.74 12.06 -0.64
CA TRP A 402 -1.60 12.17 0.54
C TRP A 402 -0.75 12.11 1.81
N GLU A 403 -0.75 13.21 2.59
CA GLU A 403 0.05 13.36 3.81
C GLU A 403 1.54 13.04 3.57
N ALA A 404 2.14 13.66 2.55
CA ALA A 404 3.50 13.33 2.10
C ALA A 404 4.59 13.55 3.18
N ALA A 405 5.28 12.47 3.59
CA ALA A 405 6.37 12.51 4.57
C ALA A 405 7.73 12.82 3.92
N VAL A 406 7.78 13.95 3.20
CA VAL A 406 8.98 14.50 2.54
C VAL A 406 9.09 15.98 2.84
N ALA A 407 10.22 16.62 2.57
CA ALA A 407 10.37 18.05 2.81
C ALA A 407 9.35 18.86 1.99
N ASP A 408 8.83 19.95 2.53
CA ASP A 408 7.89 20.84 1.81
C ASP A 408 8.49 21.47 0.53
N ASN A 409 9.82 21.43 0.39
CA ASN A 409 10.53 21.80 -0.83
C ASN A 409 11.05 20.62 -1.66
N ALA A 410 10.62 19.38 -1.37
CA ALA A 410 11.20 18.16 -1.94
C ALA A 410 11.22 18.14 -3.47
N ILE A 411 10.24 18.74 -4.15
CA ILE A 411 10.15 18.77 -5.62
C ILE A 411 10.89 19.95 -6.28
N THR A 412 11.74 20.67 -5.54
CA THR A 412 12.47 21.82 -6.07
C THR A 412 13.58 21.45 -7.05
N ASN A 413 13.95 22.36 -7.96
CA ASN A 413 15.03 22.18 -8.93
C ASN A 413 16.45 22.38 -8.33
N PHE A 414 17.49 22.37 -9.16
CA PHE A 414 18.88 22.63 -8.74
C PHE A 414 19.27 24.10 -8.56
N GLU A 415 18.40 25.06 -8.92
CA GLU A 415 18.74 26.47 -8.79
C GLU A 415 19.01 26.83 -7.33
N ASN A 416 20.11 27.52 -7.06
CA ASN A 416 20.58 27.85 -5.72
C ASN A 416 20.78 26.62 -4.80
N TYR A 417 21.31 25.51 -5.34
CA TYR A 417 21.58 24.28 -4.58
C TYR A 417 22.36 24.52 -3.29
N GLU A 418 23.40 25.38 -3.30
CA GLU A 418 24.18 25.72 -2.09
C GLU A 418 23.31 26.25 -0.94
N LYS A 419 22.27 27.03 -1.24
CA LYS A 419 21.33 27.52 -0.24
C LYS A 419 20.37 26.42 0.22
N LYS A 420 19.96 25.55 -0.70
CA LYS A 420 19.09 24.39 -0.41
C LYS A 420 19.82 23.33 0.43
N LYS A 421 21.15 23.25 0.31
CA LYS A 421 22.06 22.38 1.08
C LYS A 421 21.82 22.48 2.59
N THR A 422 21.51 23.69 3.09
CA THR A 422 21.23 23.96 4.51
C THR A 422 20.11 23.09 5.10
N TYR A 423 19.15 22.66 4.28
CA TYR A 423 18.04 21.80 4.68
C TYR A 423 18.03 20.44 3.99
N ASN A 424 19.16 20.07 3.38
CA ASN A 424 19.36 18.82 2.67
C ASN A 424 20.59 18.11 3.27
N PRO A 425 20.67 17.92 4.60
CA PRO A 425 21.92 17.67 5.34
C PRO A 425 22.71 16.44 4.90
N VAL A 426 22.06 15.50 4.22
CA VAL A 426 22.69 14.28 3.71
C VAL A 426 22.42 14.06 2.23
N ALA A 427 22.07 15.12 1.49
CA ALA A 427 21.76 15.08 0.06
C ALA A 427 20.58 14.15 -0.32
N MET A 428 19.57 14.00 0.54
CA MET A 428 18.45 13.08 0.33
C MET A 428 17.07 13.73 0.38
N GLU A 429 16.96 15.03 0.60
CA GLU A 429 15.68 15.71 0.83
C GLU A 429 14.98 16.19 -0.44
N ILE A 430 15.73 16.32 -1.54
CA ILE A 430 15.23 16.93 -2.78
C ILE A 430 15.28 15.97 -3.97
N PHE A 431 14.30 16.13 -4.86
CA PHE A 431 14.04 15.32 -6.06
C PHE A 431 13.93 16.22 -7.29
N PRO A 432 15.06 16.80 -7.73
CA PRO A 432 15.10 17.93 -8.65
C PRO A 432 14.68 17.64 -10.09
N TYR A 433 14.48 16.38 -10.44
CA TYR A 433 13.96 15.96 -11.73
C TYR A 433 12.54 15.39 -11.64
N ALA A 434 12.04 15.09 -10.44
CA ALA A 434 10.75 14.41 -10.27
C ALA A 434 9.57 15.19 -10.86
N TYR A 435 9.59 16.52 -10.80
CA TYR A 435 8.51 17.36 -11.32
C TYR A 435 8.30 17.25 -12.84
N LYS A 436 9.27 16.72 -13.59
CA LYS A 436 9.20 16.63 -15.05
C LYS A 436 8.27 15.51 -15.51
N VAL A 437 8.21 14.42 -14.75
CA VAL A 437 7.56 13.16 -15.16
C VAL A 437 6.03 13.19 -15.09
N PRO A 438 5.39 13.68 -14.01
CA PRO A 438 3.93 13.78 -13.96
C PRO A 438 3.44 15.03 -14.68
N LYS A 439 2.27 14.98 -15.33
CA LYS A 439 1.58 16.18 -15.87
C LYS A 439 0.98 17.03 -14.75
N HIS A 440 0.38 16.36 -13.77
CA HIS A 440 -0.28 16.99 -12.63
C HIS A 440 0.24 16.41 -11.31
N ILE A 441 0.53 17.29 -10.36
CA ILE A 441 0.96 16.97 -8.99
C ILE A 441 -0.07 17.57 -8.04
N THR A 442 -0.60 16.77 -7.13
CA THR A 442 -1.55 17.23 -6.10
C THR A 442 -1.07 16.79 -4.74
N VAL A 443 -1.11 17.70 -3.77
CA VAL A 443 -0.76 17.43 -2.37
C VAL A 443 -2.01 17.56 -1.52
N LEU A 444 -2.43 16.47 -0.89
CA LEU A 444 -3.46 16.48 0.16
C LEU A 444 -2.74 16.58 1.50
N TYR A 445 -3.06 17.61 2.28
CA TYR A 445 -2.33 17.95 3.50
C TYR A 445 -3.25 18.27 4.69
N SER A 446 -2.78 17.97 5.90
CA SER A 446 -3.50 18.21 7.15
C SER A 446 -2.58 18.84 8.21
N GLN A 447 -3.17 19.47 9.22
CA GLN A 447 -2.44 20.04 10.36
C GLN A 447 -2.58 19.21 11.64
N GLU A 448 -3.33 18.10 11.58
CA GLU A 448 -3.62 17.21 12.70
C GLU A 448 -3.11 15.80 12.36
N ASP A 449 -1.88 15.74 11.84
CA ASP A 449 -1.16 14.49 11.57
C ASP A 449 0.04 14.40 12.54
N GLY A 450 -0.14 13.61 13.60
CA GLY A 450 0.79 13.43 14.71
C GLY A 450 2.09 12.70 14.37
N VAL A 451 2.19 12.10 13.19
CA VAL A 451 3.41 11.44 12.69
C VAL A 451 4.29 12.43 11.94
N LEU A 452 3.67 13.34 11.18
CA LEU A 452 4.37 14.35 10.38
C LEU A 452 4.81 15.57 11.19
N ASP A 453 4.04 15.97 12.21
CA ASP A 453 4.41 17.00 13.19
C ASP A 453 3.62 16.78 14.51
N LYS A 454 3.70 17.70 15.47
CA LYS A 454 2.90 17.66 16.71
C LYS A 454 1.43 18.07 16.44
N ASP A 455 0.47 17.29 16.96
CA ASP A 455 -0.95 17.64 16.88
C ASP A 455 -1.28 18.92 17.64
N LYS A 456 -2.26 19.66 17.12
CA LYS A 456 -2.74 20.88 17.77
C LYS A 456 -3.92 20.61 18.69
N LYS A 457 -4.67 19.54 18.43
CA LYS A 457 -5.80 19.10 19.25
C LYS A 457 -5.50 17.71 19.81
N ASN A 458 -5.73 17.51 21.11
CA ASN A 458 -5.62 16.20 21.78
C ASN A 458 -6.84 15.29 21.47
N ALA A 459 -7.38 15.33 20.25
CA ALA A 459 -8.65 14.69 19.93
C ALA A 459 -8.51 13.21 19.51
N ASP A 460 -7.30 12.79 19.17
CA ASP A 460 -6.97 11.52 18.52
C ASP A 460 -6.20 10.53 19.43
N ASP A 461 -5.79 10.96 20.63
CA ASP A 461 -5.05 10.14 21.62
C ASP A 461 -3.77 9.45 21.06
N GLU A 462 -3.22 9.89 19.92
CA GLU A 462 -2.00 9.30 19.33
C GLU A 462 -0.75 9.59 20.20
N PHE A 463 -0.12 8.53 20.71
CA PHE A 463 1.08 8.64 21.56
C PHE A 463 2.28 9.30 20.85
N LEU A 464 2.40 9.15 19.53
CA LEU A 464 3.47 9.77 18.71
C LEU A 464 3.22 11.27 18.50
N GLY A 465 1.96 11.68 18.35
CA GLY A 465 1.53 13.07 18.30
C GLY A 465 1.95 13.88 19.53
N ILE A 466 1.82 13.28 20.73
CA ILE A 466 2.24 13.89 22.00
C ILE A 466 3.76 14.12 22.07
N LEU A 467 4.54 13.22 21.44
CA LEU A 467 6.00 13.28 21.44
C LEU A 467 6.56 14.17 20.33
N GLY A 468 5.79 14.55 19.31
CA GLY A 468 6.19 15.50 18.25
C GLY A 468 6.80 14.87 16.99
N GLY A 469 6.10 13.91 16.38
CA GLY A 469 6.36 13.37 15.05
C GLY A 469 7.62 12.52 14.88
N ALA A 470 7.57 11.49 14.02
CA ALA A 470 8.75 10.71 13.64
C ALA A 470 9.62 11.46 12.62
N TYR A 471 8.98 12.23 11.73
CA TYR A 471 9.64 12.94 10.63
C TYR A 471 10.60 14.05 11.11
N PRO A 472 10.24 14.95 12.06
CA PRO A 472 11.13 16.01 12.53
C PRO A 472 12.37 15.51 13.28
N LYS A 473 12.32 14.27 13.78
CA LYS A 473 13.35 13.66 14.64
C LYS A 473 14.28 12.69 13.92
N LYS A 474 14.12 12.54 12.60
CA LYS A 474 14.82 11.52 11.79
C LYS A 474 16.35 11.57 11.89
N TYR A 475 16.93 12.71 12.27
CA TYR A 475 18.37 12.90 12.41
C TYR A 475 18.92 12.84 13.84
N TRP A 476 18.05 12.62 14.83
CA TRP A 476 18.49 12.49 16.23
C TRP A 476 19.24 11.17 16.49
N SER A 477 19.09 10.17 15.63
CA SER A 477 19.67 8.83 15.76
C SER A 477 20.96 8.59 14.97
N ILE A 478 21.43 9.53 14.14
CA ILE A 478 22.57 9.28 13.23
C ILE A 478 23.93 9.19 13.96
N GLY A 479 24.04 9.76 15.18
CA GLY A 479 25.28 9.78 15.95
C GLY A 479 25.44 8.72 17.06
N GLY A 480 24.68 7.61 17.03
CA GLY A 480 24.73 6.55 18.06
C GLY A 480 25.20 5.18 17.52
N PRO A 481 25.34 4.15 18.39
CA PRO A 481 25.72 2.76 18.03
C PRO A 481 24.68 2.00 17.17
N LYS A 482 23.87 2.73 16.40
CA LYS A 482 22.81 2.25 15.48
C LYS A 482 22.86 3.05 14.17
N TRP A 483 24.06 3.22 13.61
CA TRP A 483 24.32 4.01 12.42
C TRP A 483 23.69 3.37 11.16
N ALA A 484 22.77 4.06 10.48
CA ALA A 484 22.03 3.48 9.34
C ALA A 484 22.90 3.23 8.09
N PHE A 485 23.96 4.01 7.89
CA PHE A 485 24.91 3.77 6.79
C PHE A 485 25.79 2.54 7.02
N GLU A 486 26.01 2.12 8.28
CA GLU A 486 26.76 0.91 8.62
C GLU A 486 26.16 -0.32 7.93
N ASP A 487 24.83 -0.45 7.99
CA ASP A 487 24.08 -1.57 7.42
C ASP A 487 24.35 -1.69 5.88
N TYR A 488 24.60 -0.57 5.19
CA TYR A 488 24.85 -0.52 3.75
C TYR A 488 26.29 -0.79 3.37
N TYR A 489 27.23 -0.31 4.18
CA TYR A 489 28.66 -0.43 3.88
C TYR A 489 29.30 -1.64 4.54
N GLN A 490 28.59 -2.38 5.40
CA GLN A 490 29.09 -3.62 6.00
C GLN A 490 29.55 -4.61 4.91
N GLY A 491 30.80 -5.07 5.02
CA GLY A 491 31.43 -5.96 4.05
C GLY A 491 32.04 -5.27 2.82
N THR A 492 31.86 -3.95 2.67
CA THR A 492 32.49 -3.14 1.61
C THR A 492 33.81 -2.52 2.09
N GLU A 493 34.60 -1.96 1.17
CA GLU A 493 35.84 -1.23 1.51
C GLU A 493 35.57 -0.03 2.44
N ILE A 494 34.47 0.71 2.24
CA ILE A 494 34.07 1.82 3.12
C ILE A 494 33.74 1.30 4.53
N GLY A 495 33.05 0.15 4.64
CA GLY A 495 32.75 -0.47 5.93
C GLY A 495 34.01 -0.88 6.69
N GLN A 496 35.01 -1.40 5.98
CA GLN A 496 36.31 -1.74 6.58
C GLN A 496 37.04 -0.49 7.12
N PHE A 497 36.92 0.67 6.45
CA PHE A 497 37.45 1.94 6.98
C PHE A 497 36.76 2.34 8.28
N CYS A 498 35.43 2.19 8.35
CA CYS A 498 34.65 2.51 9.55
C CYS A 498 35.07 1.64 10.73
N GLU A 499 35.13 0.32 10.53
CA GLU A 499 35.53 -0.64 11.57
C GLU A 499 36.95 -0.34 12.09
N SER A 500 37.88 -0.04 11.18
CA SER A 500 39.25 0.32 11.55
C SER A 500 39.35 1.59 12.39
N ILE A 501 38.61 2.64 12.01
CA ILE A 501 38.62 3.93 12.73
C ILE A 501 37.99 3.74 14.12
N HIS A 502 36.85 3.04 14.19
CA HIS A 502 36.16 2.75 15.44
C HIS A 502 37.04 1.97 16.42
N ASN A 503 37.71 0.91 15.96
CA ASN A 503 38.60 0.10 16.78
C ASN A 503 39.84 0.87 17.27
N THR A 504 40.35 1.81 16.46
CA THR A 504 41.49 2.68 16.86
C THR A 504 41.08 3.66 17.95
N VAL A 505 39.86 4.21 17.90
CA VAL A 505 39.34 5.19 18.87
C VAL A 505 38.93 4.55 20.20
N LEU A 506 38.45 3.30 20.20
CA LEU A 506 37.94 2.63 21.41
C LEU A 506 38.98 1.85 22.22
N PHE A 507 40.04 1.31 21.59
CA PHE A 507 40.88 0.30 22.26
C PHE A 507 42.32 0.74 22.56
N ASP A 508 42.71 1.98 22.27
CA ASP A 508 44.03 2.56 22.60
C ASP A 508 45.23 1.64 22.27
N ASN A 509 45.08 0.76 21.26
CA ASN A 509 46.09 -0.23 20.89
C ASN A 509 46.41 -0.17 19.39
N PRO A 510 47.47 0.56 18.99
CA PRO A 510 47.82 0.77 17.59
C PRO A 510 48.52 -0.44 16.91
N TYR A 511 48.67 -1.59 17.59
CA TYR A 511 49.57 -2.66 17.13
C TYR A 511 48.92 -3.82 16.36
N ASP A 512 47.59 -3.90 16.22
CA ASP A 512 46.93 -5.02 15.52
C ASP A 512 46.25 -4.68 14.17
N LEU A 513 46.47 -3.48 13.62
CA LEU A 513 45.90 -3.07 12.33
C LEU A 513 46.96 -3.02 11.21
N HIS A 514 47.56 -4.16 10.91
CA HIS A 514 48.48 -4.31 9.78
C HIS A 514 48.03 -5.36 8.76
N ARG A 515 47.47 -4.88 7.63
CA ARG A 515 47.96 -5.09 6.23
C ARG A 515 46.96 -4.77 5.10
N LYS A 516 45.72 -4.31 5.38
CA LYS A 516 44.70 -4.09 4.32
C LYS A 516 44.00 -2.72 4.30
N LEU A 517 44.41 -1.76 5.13
CA LEU A 517 43.69 -0.48 5.32
C LEU A 517 44.59 0.75 5.10
N PRO A 518 44.04 1.93 4.76
CA PRO A 518 44.80 3.13 4.45
C PRO A 518 45.61 3.61 5.66
N LYS A 519 46.86 4.01 5.44
CA LYS A 519 47.82 4.37 6.52
C LYS A 519 47.46 5.61 7.35
N SER A 520 46.44 6.38 6.95
CA SER A 520 46.01 7.61 7.60
C SER A 520 44.56 7.96 7.26
N VAL A 521 43.93 8.77 8.11
CA VAL A 521 42.60 9.36 7.87
C VAL A 521 42.52 10.06 6.50
N ALA A 522 43.57 10.78 6.10
CA ALA A 522 43.61 11.46 4.80
C ALA A 522 43.54 10.48 3.62
N ASN A 523 44.18 9.30 3.75
CA ASN A 523 44.10 8.26 2.74
C ASN A 523 42.70 7.64 2.67
N CYS A 524 41.99 7.49 3.80
CA CYS A 524 40.58 7.07 3.80
C CYS A 524 39.69 8.08 3.05
N ARG A 525 39.86 9.38 3.31
CA ARG A 525 39.11 10.44 2.62
C ARG A 525 39.31 10.37 1.10
N TYR A 526 40.57 10.24 0.64
CA TYR A 526 40.89 10.13 -0.78
C TYR A 526 40.26 8.88 -1.41
N ARG A 527 40.35 7.73 -0.74
CA ARG A 527 39.85 6.46 -1.28
C ARG A 527 38.32 6.41 -1.33
N ILE A 528 37.62 6.96 -0.34
CA ILE A 528 36.14 7.09 -0.38
C ILE A 528 35.72 7.94 -1.58
N ARG A 529 36.37 9.10 -1.79
CA ARG A 529 36.11 9.96 -2.96
C ARG A 529 36.30 9.18 -4.25
N GLU A 530 37.44 8.51 -4.41
CA GLU A 530 37.75 7.74 -5.61
C GLU A 530 36.69 6.68 -5.91
N LEU A 531 36.23 5.92 -4.90
CA LEU A 531 35.18 4.90 -5.06
C LEU A 531 33.86 5.50 -5.53
N LEU A 532 33.44 6.62 -4.92
CA LEU A 532 32.18 7.28 -5.27
C LEU A 532 32.23 7.96 -6.65
N GLU A 533 33.34 8.61 -7.00
CA GLU A 533 33.52 9.24 -8.31
C GLU A 533 33.58 8.19 -9.43
N GLN A 534 34.25 7.05 -9.19
CA GLN A 534 34.29 5.94 -10.15
C GLN A 534 32.90 5.36 -10.41
N GLU A 535 32.13 5.09 -9.35
CA GLU A 535 30.76 4.59 -9.50
C GLU A 535 29.86 5.61 -10.20
N ALA A 536 29.95 6.90 -9.83
CA ALA A 536 29.17 7.95 -10.49
C ALA A 536 29.46 8.05 -12.00
N GLN A 537 30.73 7.91 -12.41
CA GLN A 537 31.12 7.87 -13.81
C GLN A 537 30.57 6.63 -14.54
N GLN A 538 30.64 5.46 -13.91
CA GLN A 538 30.10 4.21 -14.46
C GLN A 538 28.59 4.32 -14.67
N VAL A 539 27.87 4.82 -13.67
CA VAL A 539 26.42 5.02 -13.72
C VAL A 539 26.03 6.03 -14.80
N ALA A 540 26.78 7.14 -14.92
CA ALA A 540 26.54 8.14 -15.97
C ALA A 540 26.75 7.57 -17.39
N ALA A 541 27.70 6.65 -17.55
CA ALA A 541 27.98 6.00 -18.83
C ALA A 541 27.03 4.83 -19.17
N HIS A 542 26.25 4.33 -18.20
CA HIS A 542 25.45 3.11 -18.37
C HIS A 542 24.28 3.27 -19.35
N GLY A 543 23.73 4.47 -19.53
CA GLY A 543 22.60 4.75 -20.44
C GLY A 543 21.23 4.30 -19.92
N GLU A 544 21.16 3.25 -19.11
CA GLU A 544 19.93 2.75 -18.46
C GLU A 544 19.92 3.01 -16.93
N ILE A 545 18.92 2.50 -16.21
CA ILE A 545 18.86 2.53 -14.75
C ILE A 545 19.90 1.53 -14.18
N ALA A 546 21.09 2.02 -13.83
CA ALA A 546 22.16 1.19 -13.29
C ALA A 546 21.91 0.75 -11.83
N GLU A 547 22.38 -0.45 -11.49
CA GLU A 547 22.54 -0.88 -10.10
C GLU A 547 23.60 -0.04 -9.39
N LEU A 548 23.42 0.13 -8.07
CA LEU A 548 24.34 0.89 -7.22
C LEU A 548 24.96 -0.01 -6.15
N ASN A 549 26.24 0.24 -5.90
CA ASN A 549 27.05 -0.34 -4.85
C ASN A 549 27.25 0.65 -3.69
N TYR A 550 28.14 1.64 -3.83
CA TYR A 550 28.47 2.59 -2.77
C TYR A 550 27.50 3.78 -2.71
N LEU A 551 26.97 4.22 -3.85
CA LEU A 551 26.01 5.33 -3.94
C LEU A 551 24.56 4.90 -3.63
N LYS A 552 24.35 3.64 -3.24
CA LYS A 552 23.03 3.04 -3.00
C LYS A 552 22.10 3.82 -2.05
N PRO A 553 22.55 4.47 -0.95
CA PRO A 553 21.67 5.30 -0.14
C PRO A 553 20.96 6.42 -0.94
N TRP A 554 21.63 6.93 -1.97
CA TRP A 554 21.14 7.98 -2.86
C TRP A 554 20.48 7.42 -4.13
N SER A 555 19.86 6.25 -4.01
CA SER A 555 19.14 5.55 -5.10
C SER A 555 17.99 6.33 -5.74
N HIS A 556 17.71 7.57 -5.34
CA HIS A 556 16.78 8.44 -6.03
C HIS A 556 17.42 9.19 -7.20
N PHE A 557 18.75 9.22 -7.34
CA PHE A 557 19.43 9.82 -8.49
C PHE A 557 19.76 8.77 -9.55
N ARG A 558 19.35 9.00 -10.81
CA ARG A 558 19.82 8.18 -11.95
C ARG A 558 21.30 8.48 -12.18
N ARG A 559 21.63 9.72 -12.54
CA ARG A 559 23.00 10.26 -12.61
C ARG A 559 23.23 11.22 -11.44
N PHE A 560 24.50 11.40 -11.07
CA PHE A 560 24.90 12.23 -9.93
C PHE A 560 25.49 13.56 -10.41
N PRO A 561 24.76 14.68 -10.30
CA PRO A 561 25.31 16.00 -10.62
C PRO A 561 26.51 16.33 -9.75
N LYS A 562 27.46 17.10 -10.29
CA LYS A 562 28.74 17.36 -9.64
C LYS A 562 28.59 17.94 -8.23
N GLU A 563 27.72 18.94 -8.07
CA GLU A 563 27.48 19.61 -6.79
C GLU A 563 26.85 18.67 -5.75
N VAL A 564 25.97 17.76 -6.21
CA VAL A 564 25.35 16.73 -5.36
C VAL A 564 26.37 15.67 -4.97
N LEU A 565 27.18 15.19 -5.92
CA LEU A 565 28.20 14.20 -5.66
C LEU A 565 29.24 14.71 -4.67
N GLU A 566 29.67 15.96 -4.82
CA GLU A 566 30.60 16.60 -3.88
C GLU A 566 29.99 16.67 -2.47
N HIS A 567 28.73 17.06 -2.37
CA HIS A 567 28.02 17.04 -1.09
C HIS A 567 27.90 15.64 -0.48
N ILE A 568 27.59 14.61 -1.28
CA ILE A 568 27.56 13.21 -0.82
C ILE A 568 28.92 12.77 -0.30
N ILE A 569 30.00 13.10 -1.02
CA ILE A 569 31.38 12.78 -0.62
C ILE A 569 31.71 13.46 0.72
N GLU A 570 31.40 14.75 0.88
CA GLU A 570 31.60 15.47 2.14
C GLU A 570 30.85 14.81 3.29
N VAL A 571 29.55 14.56 3.12
CA VAL A 571 28.69 13.93 4.14
C VAL A 571 29.21 12.57 4.52
N LEU A 572 29.48 11.69 3.55
CA LEU A 572 29.91 10.34 3.85
C LEU A 572 31.29 10.34 4.52
N THR A 573 32.21 11.17 4.03
CA THR A 573 33.55 11.26 4.61
C THR A 573 33.50 11.76 6.05
N ASP A 574 32.69 12.78 6.35
CA ASP A 574 32.58 13.30 7.71
C ASP A 574 31.86 12.33 8.65
N ASN A 575 30.90 11.55 8.14
CA ASN A 575 30.26 10.47 8.89
C ASN A 575 31.24 9.34 9.22
N VAL A 576 32.02 8.88 8.24
CA VAL A 576 32.98 7.77 8.38
C VAL A 576 34.19 8.16 9.26
N VAL A 577 34.67 9.40 9.13
CA VAL A 577 35.97 9.81 9.69
C VAL A 577 35.84 10.58 11.00
N SER A 578 34.75 11.31 11.22
CA SER A 578 34.70 12.35 12.25
C SER A 578 33.58 12.17 13.27
N ASN A 579 32.94 10.99 13.34
CA ASN A 579 31.80 10.70 14.21
C ASN A 579 30.80 11.87 14.19
N TRP A 580 30.10 12.03 13.06
CA TRP A 580 29.22 13.18 12.82
C TRP A 580 28.30 13.46 14.02
N GLN A 581 28.50 14.62 14.66
CA GLN A 581 27.77 15.03 15.87
C GLN A 581 26.39 15.64 15.57
N GLY A 582 25.83 15.42 14.38
CA GLY A 582 24.53 15.96 13.99
C GLY A 582 24.47 17.49 13.78
N LYS A 583 25.61 18.19 13.74
CA LYS A 583 25.66 19.61 13.36
C LYS A 583 25.17 19.76 11.91
N GLY A 584 24.23 20.69 11.69
CA GLY A 584 23.64 20.93 10.37
C GLY A 584 22.42 20.07 10.02
N SER A 585 21.89 19.27 10.95
CA SER A 585 20.74 18.36 10.77
C SER A 585 19.36 19.03 10.59
N LYS A 586 19.32 20.32 10.24
CA LYS A 586 18.04 21.02 10.04
C LYS A 586 17.30 20.41 8.85
N VAL A 587 16.03 20.10 9.05
CA VAL A 587 15.13 19.62 7.99
C VAL A 587 13.97 20.60 7.89
N ARG A 588 13.47 20.78 6.68
CA ARG A 588 12.18 21.46 6.50
C ARG A 588 11.04 20.57 7.00
N ALA A 589 9.93 21.20 7.38
CA ALA A 589 8.74 20.48 7.81
C ALA A 589 8.18 19.60 6.68
N ALA A 590 7.36 18.62 7.05
CA ALA A 590 6.77 17.68 6.11
C ALA A 590 5.79 18.40 5.15
N LEU A 591 5.85 18.04 3.88
CA LEU A 591 4.97 18.55 2.83
C LEU A 591 3.49 18.23 3.12
N GLY A 592 3.22 17.02 3.60
CA GLY A 592 1.90 16.59 4.06
C GLY A 592 1.36 17.37 5.24
N HIS A 593 2.23 17.94 6.09
CA HIS A 593 1.78 18.80 7.17
C HIS A 593 1.64 20.26 6.72
N GLN A 594 2.61 20.78 5.94
CA GLN A 594 2.70 22.20 5.61
C GLN A 594 1.85 22.65 4.43
N GLY A 595 1.66 21.80 3.43
CA GLY A 595 1.08 22.21 2.15
C GLY A 595 1.85 23.39 1.54
N GLU A 596 1.11 24.38 1.03
CA GLU A 596 1.64 25.56 0.33
C GLU A 596 2.14 26.68 1.28
N ARG A 597 1.80 26.61 2.57
CA ARG A 597 1.91 27.76 3.49
C ARG A 597 3.32 28.31 3.59
N GLN A 598 4.28 27.44 3.91
CA GLN A 598 5.67 27.85 4.13
C GLN A 598 6.40 28.15 2.82
N THR A 599 6.32 27.24 1.86
CA THR A 599 7.11 27.30 0.62
C THR A 599 6.54 28.27 -0.42
N VAL A 600 5.23 28.44 -0.48
CA VAL A 600 4.55 29.21 -1.53
C VAL A 600 3.96 30.52 -1.02
N ASN A 601 3.26 30.49 0.12
CA ASN A 601 2.58 31.67 0.66
C ASN A 601 3.49 32.54 1.53
N GLY A 602 4.51 31.95 2.17
CA GLY A 602 5.36 32.65 3.13
C GLY A 602 4.64 32.89 4.46
N GLU A 603 3.94 31.86 4.95
CA GLU A 603 3.14 31.89 6.17
C GLU A 603 3.59 30.81 7.15
N PHE A 604 3.58 31.13 8.45
CA PHE A 604 3.77 30.15 9.52
C PHE A 604 2.47 29.89 10.27
N THR A 605 2.34 28.67 10.75
CA THR A 605 1.36 28.32 11.77
C THR A 605 1.90 28.67 13.15
N THR A 606 1.12 29.41 13.93
CA THR A 606 1.39 29.66 15.35
C THR A 606 0.21 29.20 16.22
N ARG A 607 0.39 29.22 17.55
CA ARG A 607 -0.72 28.99 18.51
C ARG A 607 -1.88 29.98 18.36
N PHE A 608 -1.67 31.11 17.70
CA PHE A 608 -2.67 32.16 17.47
C PHE A 608 -3.24 32.16 16.05
N GLY A 609 -2.91 31.14 15.25
CA GLY A 609 -3.32 31.03 13.86
C GLY A 609 -2.17 31.28 12.87
N LEU A 610 -2.54 31.48 11.62
CA LEU A 610 -1.60 31.73 10.53
C LEU A 610 -1.05 33.16 10.61
N VAL A 611 0.27 33.30 10.47
CA VAL A 611 0.96 34.59 10.47
C VAL A 611 1.89 34.70 9.28
N GLU A 612 2.02 35.90 8.73
CA GLU A 612 2.97 36.18 7.66
C GLU A 612 4.42 36.09 8.16
N MET A 613 5.31 35.55 7.34
CA MET A 613 6.74 35.48 7.63
C MET A 613 7.42 36.84 7.56
N SER A 614 8.47 37.04 8.38
CA SER A 614 9.40 38.15 8.19
C SER A 614 10.14 38.03 6.84
N GLU A 615 10.62 39.15 6.30
CA GLU A 615 11.38 39.14 5.03
C GLU A 615 12.62 38.23 5.07
N THR A 616 13.26 38.10 6.23
CA THR A 616 14.37 37.15 6.42
C THR A 616 13.91 35.70 6.26
N ASN A 617 12.79 35.34 6.90
CA ASN A 617 12.23 33.99 6.83
C ASN A 617 11.67 33.68 5.44
N LYS A 618 11.04 34.67 4.76
CA LYS A 618 10.60 34.51 3.37
C LYS A 618 11.76 34.19 2.45
N LYS A 619 12.91 34.87 2.60
CA LYS A 619 14.12 34.53 1.84
C LYS A 619 14.59 33.12 2.13
N GLU A 620 14.48 32.62 3.35
CA GLU A 620 14.97 31.30 3.73
C GLU A 620 14.05 30.17 3.25
N PHE A 621 12.73 30.32 3.41
CA PHE A 621 11.79 29.22 3.22
C PHE A 621 11.00 29.26 1.91
N MET A 622 10.75 30.42 1.32
CA MET A 622 10.01 30.47 0.06
C MET A 622 10.85 29.92 -1.09
N ASP A 623 10.22 29.13 -1.95
CA ASP A 623 10.86 28.59 -3.14
C ASP A 623 10.18 29.15 -4.40
N LYS A 624 10.94 29.95 -5.16
CA LYS A 624 10.44 30.60 -6.38
C LYS A 624 10.02 29.56 -7.43
N PHE A 625 10.76 28.48 -7.57
CA PHE A 625 10.48 27.45 -8.56
C PHE A 625 9.16 26.74 -8.24
N ILE A 626 8.95 26.35 -6.98
CA ILE A 626 7.70 25.71 -6.53
C ILE A 626 6.52 26.69 -6.65
N LYS A 627 6.71 27.96 -6.30
CA LYS A 627 5.69 29.00 -6.49
C LYS A 627 5.31 29.19 -7.96
N ASP A 628 6.26 29.09 -8.87
CA ASP A 628 6.01 29.17 -10.31
C ASP A 628 5.28 27.91 -10.83
N LEU A 629 5.61 26.71 -10.34
CA LEU A 629 4.86 25.48 -10.63
C LEU A 629 3.39 25.57 -10.20
N PHE A 630 3.14 26.15 -9.02
CA PHE A 630 1.80 26.38 -8.48
C PHE A 630 1.02 27.43 -9.28
N LYS A 631 1.60 28.63 -9.50
CA LYS A 631 0.84 29.77 -10.05
C LYS A 631 0.75 29.81 -11.57
N LYS A 632 1.85 29.51 -12.26
CA LYS A 632 1.99 29.77 -13.71
C LYS A 632 1.72 28.53 -14.54
N ALA A 633 2.21 27.38 -14.08
CA ALA A 633 2.07 26.13 -14.81
C ALA A 633 0.79 25.35 -14.43
N LYS A 634 0.16 25.66 -13.28
CA LYS A 634 -0.92 24.85 -12.67
C LYS A 634 -0.58 23.36 -12.64
N LYS A 635 0.72 23.05 -12.52
CA LYS A 635 1.26 21.70 -12.52
C LYS A 635 1.21 21.10 -11.12
N LEU A 636 1.24 21.95 -10.10
CA LEU A 636 1.21 21.61 -8.70
C LEU A 636 0.00 22.26 -8.05
N ASP A 637 -0.84 21.47 -7.39
CA ASP A 637 -1.95 21.93 -6.57
C ASP A 637 -1.81 21.43 -5.14
N TYR A 638 -2.38 22.21 -4.22
CA TYR A 638 -2.44 21.88 -2.80
C TYR A 638 -3.89 21.89 -2.36
N PHE A 639 -4.27 20.87 -1.60
CA PHE A 639 -5.59 20.73 -1.04
C PHE A 639 -5.53 20.43 0.45
N GLY A 640 -6.13 21.32 1.22
CA GLY A 640 -6.22 21.20 2.66
C GLY A 640 -7.39 20.34 3.12
N GLN A 641 -7.14 19.39 4.00
CA GLN A 641 -8.14 18.45 4.49
C GLN A 641 -8.98 19.00 5.66
N TRP A 642 -9.79 20.03 5.39
CA TRP A 642 -10.75 20.61 6.33
C TRP A 642 -12.02 21.10 5.64
N GLU A 643 -13.04 21.36 6.44
CA GLU A 643 -14.21 22.14 6.06
C GLU A 643 -14.44 23.30 7.04
N ASP A 644 -15.04 24.38 6.55
CA ASP A 644 -15.45 25.51 7.38
C ASP A 644 -16.82 25.22 8.01
N ARG A 645 -16.91 25.28 9.34
CA ARG A 645 -18.14 25.14 10.15
C ARG A 645 -18.43 26.43 10.92
N GLU A 646 -19.62 26.53 11.51
CA GLU A 646 -20.03 27.72 12.29
C GLU A 646 -19.09 28.03 13.46
N ASP A 647 -18.46 27.00 14.05
CA ASP A 647 -17.51 27.08 15.16
C ASP A 647 -16.03 27.17 14.72
N GLY A 648 -15.77 27.21 13.41
CA GLY A 648 -14.44 27.35 12.82
C GLY A 648 -14.06 26.22 11.87
N ARG A 649 -12.75 26.06 11.61
CA ARG A 649 -12.27 24.98 10.73
C ARG A 649 -12.30 23.63 11.45
N PHE A 650 -12.99 22.68 10.83
CA PHE A 650 -12.94 21.28 11.20
C PHE A 650 -12.01 20.54 10.25
N TYR A 651 -10.85 20.13 10.76
CA TYR A 651 -9.96 19.20 10.06
C TYR A 651 -10.57 17.82 10.14
N TYR A 652 -10.79 17.19 8.99
CA TYR A 652 -11.39 15.85 8.93
C TYR A 652 -10.34 14.76 8.68
N PHE A 653 -9.07 15.11 8.53
CA PHE A 653 -7.97 14.14 8.56
C PHE A 653 -7.19 14.37 9.84
N ILE A 654 -7.61 13.67 10.90
CA ILE A 654 -7.22 13.95 12.30
C ILE A 654 -6.25 12.93 12.91
N SER A 655 -5.76 11.99 12.11
CA SER A 655 -4.73 11.03 12.50
C SER A 655 -3.97 10.56 11.26
N HIS A 656 -2.73 10.10 11.40
CA HIS A 656 -1.93 9.65 10.24
C HIS A 656 -2.55 8.43 9.54
N SER A 657 -3.38 7.67 10.27
CA SER A 657 -4.09 6.49 9.76
C SER A 657 -5.57 6.76 9.50
N ALA A 658 -5.99 8.04 9.40
CA ALA A 658 -7.40 8.42 9.26
C ALA A 658 -8.08 7.84 8.02
N MET A 659 -7.30 7.42 7.01
CA MET A 659 -7.78 6.64 5.86
C MET A 659 -8.41 5.29 6.22
N ARG A 660 -8.27 4.81 7.47
CA ARG A 660 -8.82 3.52 7.93
C ARG A 660 -9.36 3.56 9.36
N GLU A 661 -8.73 4.32 10.26
CA GLU A 661 -9.04 4.29 11.70
C GLU A 661 -10.50 4.64 12.01
N TRP A 662 -11.06 5.58 11.25
CA TRP A 662 -12.39 6.14 11.47
C TRP A 662 -13.47 5.50 10.60
N GLU A 663 -13.18 4.39 9.91
CA GLU A 663 -14.13 3.76 9.00
C GLU A 663 -15.41 3.27 9.72
N TRP A 664 -15.30 2.97 11.00
CA TRP A 664 -16.37 2.37 11.79
C TRP A 664 -17.28 3.41 12.43
N LYS A 665 -18.56 3.46 12.05
CA LYS A 665 -19.53 4.40 12.65
C LYS A 665 -19.65 4.31 14.17
N ASP A 666 -19.45 3.13 14.75
CA ASP A 666 -19.50 2.96 16.20
C ASP A 666 -18.28 3.57 16.93
N ILE A 667 -17.20 3.89 16.20
CA ILE A 667 -15.99 4.57 16.69
C ILE A 667 -15.89 6.01 16.16
N ASP A 668 -16.45 6.27 14.98
CA ASP A 668 -16.40 7.55 14.28
C ASP A 668 -17.46 8.54 14.78
N VAL A 669 -17.26 8.98 16.02
CA VAL A 669 -18.14 9.91 16.72
C VAL A 669 -18.22 11.29 16.05
N HIS A 670 -17.26 11.62 15.18
CA HIS A 670 -17.17 12.92 14.51
C HIS A 670 -17.49 12.88 13.01
N LEU A 671 -17.89 11.71 12.47
CA LEU A 671 -18.13 11.50 11.04
C LEU A 671 -16.92 11.89 10.18
N VAL A 672 -15.72 11.60 10.68
CA VAL A 672 -14.43 11.85 10.05
C VAL A 672 -14.35 11.10 8.72
N PHE A 673 -14.63 9.80 8.70
CA PHE A 673 -14.42 8.98 7.51
C PHE A 673 -15.40 9.29 6.37
N PRO A 674 -16.70 9.56 6.62
CA PRO A 674 -17.59 10.11 5.59
C PRO A 674 -17.03 11.37 4.90
N LEU A 675 -16.39 12.26 5.65
CA LEU A 675 -15.78 13.48 5.09
C LEU A 675 -14.51 13.16 4.30
N VAL A 676 -13.67 12.23 4.79
CA VAL A 676 -12.51 11.70 4.04
C VAL A 676 -12.95 11.10 2.71
N TYR A 677 -14.01 10.29 2.70
CA TYR A 677 -14.56 9.72 1.48
C TYR A 677 -15.06 10.81 0.53
N LYS A 678 -15.97 11.66 1.00
CA LYS A 678 -16.64 12.68 0.18
C LYS A 678 -15.65 13.67 -0.42
N TYR A 679 -14.76 14.23 0.39
CA TYR A 679 -13.84 15.25 -0.07
C TYR A 679 -12.59 14.62 -0.68
N SER A 680 -11.84 13.81 0.07
CA SER A 680 -10.54 13.34 -0.40
C SER A 680 -10.68 12.30 -1.52
N TYR A 681 -11.38 11.19 -1.31
CA TYR A 681 -11.54 10.15 -2.35
C TYR A 681 -12.37 10.62 -3.54
N ARG A 682 -13.58 11.12 -3.29
CA ARG A 682 -14.56 11.42 -4.33
C ARG A 682 -14.30 12.74 -5.05
N GLU A 683 -14.24 13.86 -4.33
CA GLU A 683 -14.12 15.17 -4.96
C GLU A 683 -12.70 15.43 -5.49
N TRP A 684 -11.67 15.29 -4.64
CA TRP A 684 -10.31 15.73 -5.00
C TRP A 684 -9.51 14.70 -5.77
N ILE A 685 -9.53 13.42 -5.36
CA ILE A 685 -8.78 12.37 -6.05
C ILE A 685 -9.50 11.95 -7.32
N MET A 686 -10.73 11.45 -7.19
CA MET A 686 -11.41 10.84 -8.33
C MET A 686 -11.90 11.87 -9.33
N LYS A 687 -12.76 12.81 -8.91
CA LYS A 687 -13.44 13.72 -9.84
C LYS A 687 -12.51 14.78 -10.43
N ARG A 688 -11.78 15.52 -9.58
CA ARG A 688 -10.94 16.67 -10.02
C ARG A 688 -9.57 16.31 -10.59
N LYS A 689 -9.10 15.07 -10.40
CA LYS A 689 -7.76 14.67 -10.86
C LYS A 689 -7.79 13.49 -11.78
N ILE A 690 -8.35 12.36 -11.34
CA ILE A 690 -8.36 11.16 -12.18
C ILE A 690 -9.35 11.33 -13.35
N GLN A 691 -10.62 11.65 -13.12
CA GLN A 691 -11.63 11.77 -14.18
C GLN A 691 -11.48 13.03 -15.03
N GLU A 692 -10.91 14.11 -14.48
CA GLU A 692 -10.66 15.35 -15.23
C GLU A 692 -9.46 15.23 -16.18
N HIS A 693 -8.41 14.49 -15.81
CA HIS A 693 -7.13 14.47 -16.55
C HIS A 693 -6.72 13.08 -17.05
N SER A 694 -7.41 12.01 -16.65
CA SER A 694 -7.10 10.61 -16.94
C SER A 694 -8.37 9.73 -16.85
N LYS A 695 -8.20 8.45 -16.49
CA LYS A 695 -9.27 7.48 -16.21
C LYS A 695 -8.87 6.56 -15.06
N PHE A 696 -9.86 5.90 -14.45
CA PHE A 696 -9.64 4.90 -13.39
C PHE A 696 -10.03 3.52 -13.91
N GLY A 697 -9.07 2.77 -14.45
CA GLY A 697 -9.34 1.48 -15.07
C GLY A 697 -10.45 1.59 -16.13
N ARG A 698 -11.59 0.96 -15.86
CA ARG A 698 -12.76 0.95 -16.76
C ARG A 698 -13.66 2.19 -16.68
N TYR A 699 -13.41 3.09 -15.72
CA TYR A 699 -14.20 4.32 -15.50
C TYR A 699 -13.63 5.53 -16.23
#